data_AF-A0A1F8JUS5-F1
#
_entry.id   AF-A0A1F8JUS5-F1
#
_cell.length_a   1.000
_cell.length_b   1.000
_cell.length_c   1.000
_cell.angle_alpha   90.00
_cell.angle_beta   90.00
_cell.angle_gamma   90.00
#
_symmetry.space_group_name_H-M   'P 1'
#
loop_
_entity.id
_entity.type
_entity.pdbx_description
1 polymer ?
#
loop_
_entity_poly.entity_id
_entity_poly.type
_entity_poly.pdbx_seq_one_letter_code
_entity_poly.pdbx_strand_id
1 'polypeptide(L)'
;MFKKIFKIFKKNPLDKIIKDAKKNNKKRFLLAWNRALGDIPLGLYSVVLKIKENITDAEITFLIREDLKDGFKLLEGINFITVNFWKRYVPIDLYHTLDLLKIDKNKFDIFIENVDPTFCVKWQYGKILPKLKWNDSFDLLSEKFSLPQDKILIAVTPFVETKHSFWRNFTEENFEKLFLESEKNIVFVLLGSKTDFKFNSKNILDLRGKTSILEALSIIKKCLYGIFLDSGLLSLFYYLDIFEPFSLISLWGDDKVGILRQKVNSANFLLKDIKIVKFHDLKNLDKNIILKEIFPNDISDILLKSKNEKILKFFEKLNILEKKEFLKDFFLLDTKSLINQKKYFFKKFELQEEVFPYSKVIYSNIQDYKLGEKILFKNSSAIILMAGGMGSRLQFHKPKALFEINNKSLIEHIFLKILKKQKKYNINFHISLMTSLSTHLEIKNFLKKNNFFGIKEHYVDFFMQKSLPFLDEKGEIFIKDKKILLAPDGNGNIFKNFYKSEIFEKYKYKKIKYLTILPIDNLLQDPFDENLLGFHKKNNFEITIKAFEKNENFKNMGVLGILNKKIKILEYIYQKDKDFNLLNSGIYALNLDFIQKVKDFEIPTHFVMKKAFDNTFLSKGENFIFDNFDKSSNIGVLCDFPDKFFCPLKGQSSIQKISTLVNSVNNVL
;
A
#
# COMPACT_ATOMS: atom_id res chain seq x y z
N MET A 1 -38.74 2.21 7.61
CA MET A 1 -37.90 1.25 8.35
C MET A 1 -37.91 -0.16 7.72
N PHE A 2 -39.08 -0.73 7.41
CA PHE A 2 -39.24 -2.07 6.80
C PHE A 2 -38.51 -2.29 5.46
N LYS A 3 -38.48 -1.32 4.52
CA LYS A 3 -37.71 -1.43 3.26
C LYS A 3 -36.19 -1.56 3.44
N LYS A 4 -35.62 -1.01 4.54
CA LYS A 4 -34.18 -1.14 4.86
C LYS A 4 -33.86 -2.54 5.42
N ILE A 5 -34.77 -3.13 6.20
CA ILE A 5 -34.63 -4.48 6.76
C ILE A 5 -34.75 -5.55 5.66
N PHE A 6 -35.70 -5.40 4.73
CA PHE A 6 -35.83 -6.30 3.57
C PHE A 6 -34.62 -6.29 2.63
N LYS A 7 -33.88 -5.18 2.52
CA LYS A 7 -32.63 -5.12 1.74
C LYS A 7 -31.50 -5.95 2.35
N ILE A 8 -31.51 -6.25 3.65
CA ILE A 8 -30.45 -7.03 4.32
C ILE A 8 -30.50 -8.51 3.91
N PHE A 9 -31.69 -9.04 3.62
CA PHE A 9 -31.90 -10.44 3.24
C PHE A 9 -31.95 -10.68 1.72
N LYS A 10 -32.02 -9.63 0.89
CA LYS A 10 -32.00 -9.77 -0.56
C LYS A 10 -30.60 -10.16 -1.05
N LYS A 11 -30.51 -11.22 -1.85
CA LYS A 11 -29.30 -11.58 -2.60
C LYS A 11 -28.86 -10.38 -3.45
N ASN A 12 -27.56 -10.13 -3.49
CA ASN A 12 -26.97 -9.06 -4.29
C ASN A 12 -27.31 -9.28 -5.78
N PRO A 13 -28.00 -8.34 -6.45
CA PRO A 13 -28.43 -8.52 -7.84
C PRO A 13 -27.25 -8.69 -8.78
N LEU A 14 -26.11 -8.05 -8.51
CA LEU A 14 -24.90 -8.19 -9.31
C LEU A 14 -24.35 -9.63 -9.27
N ASP A 15 -24.37 -10.28 -8.09
CA ASP A 15 -23.90 -11.66 -7.96
C ASP A 15 -24.77 -12.64 -8.77
N LYS A 16 -26.08 -12.39 -8.84
CA LYS A 16 -26.99 -13.19 -9.67
C LYS A 16 -26.67 -13.01 -11.16
N ILE A 17 -26.55 -11.78 -11.63
CA ILE A 17 -26.22 -11.47 -13.03
C ILE A 17 -24.90 -12.12 -13.44
N ILE A 18 -23.86 -12.00 -12.61
CA ILE A 18 -22.54 -12.58 -12.89
C ILE A 18 -22.60 -14.12 -12.91
N LYS A 19 -23.34 -14.74 -11.98
CA LYS A 19 -23.51 -16.20 -11.95
C LYS A 19 -24.19 -16.71 -13.21
N ASP A 20 -25.27 -16.05 -13.62
CA ASP A 20 -26.04 -16.41 -14.81
C ASP A 20 -25.22 -16.17 -16.09
N ALA A 21 -24.46 -15.07 -16.14
CA ALA A 21 -23.53 -14.78 -17.22
C ALA A 21 -22.47 -15.89 -17.39
N LYS A 22 -21.81 -16.26 -16.29
CA LYS A 22 -20.79 -17.31 -16.28
C LYS A 22 -21.35 -18.66 -16.71
N LYS A 23 -22.56 -19.02 -16.24
CA LYS A 23 -23.23 -20.27 -16.62
C LYS A 23 -23.50 -20.35 -18.13
N ASN A 24 -23.86 -19.22 -18.74
CA ASN A 24 -24.23 -19.14 -20.16
C ASN A 24 -23.08 -18.66 -21.06
N ASN A 25 -21.84 -18.63 -20.56
CA ASN A 25 -20.66 -18.16 -21.29
C ASN A 25 -20.81 -16.75 -21.92
N LYS A 26 -21.61 -15.88 -21.28
CA LYS A 26 -21.81 -14.47 -21.69
C LYS A 26 -20.70 -13.60 -21.11
N LYS A 27 -20.07 -12.76 -21.93
CA LYS A 27 -18.84 -12.04 -21.57
C LYS A 27 -18.88 -10.55 -21.86
N ARG A 28 -19.82 -10.07 -22.68
CA ARG A 28 -19.90 -8.67 -23.12
C ARG A 28 -20.98 -7.94 -22.34
N PHE A 29 -20.56 -7.06 -21.43
CA PHE A 29 -21.42 -6.31 -20.51
C PHE A 29 -21.60 -4.86 -20.97
N LEU A 30 -22.84 -4.39 -21.01
CA LEU A 30 -23.18 -2.98 -21.16
C LEU A 30 -23.80 -2.45 -19.86
N LEU A 31 -23.14 -1.49 -19.24
CA LEU A 31 -23.59 -0.84 -18.01
C LEU A 31 -23.97 0.61 -18.33
N ALA A 32 -24.98 1.13 -17.65
CA ALA A 32 -25.33 2.53 -17.76
C ALA A 32 -24.93 3.32 -16.50
N TRP A 33 -24.40 4.53 -16.70
CA TRP A 33 -24.02 5.40 -15.59
C TRP A 33 -24.27 6.88 -15.86
N ASN A 34 -25.33 7.42 -15.24
CA ASN A 34 -25.66 8.85 -15.30
C ASN A 34 -25.68 9.51 -13.90
N ARG A 35 -24.93 8.97 -12.94
CA ARG A 35 -24.91 9.44 -11.54
C ARG A 35 -23.66 10.29 -11.24
N ALA A 36 -23.17 10.26 -10.01
CA ALA A 36 -22.11 11.14 -9.54
C ALA A 36 -20.73 10.70 -10.04
N LEU A 37 -19.81 11.67 -10.19
CA LEU A 37 -18.42 11.43 -10.53
C LEU A 37 -17.68 10.59 -9.48
N GLY A 38 -17.89 10.89 -8.19
CA GLY A 38 -17.23 10.19 -7.09
C GLY A 38 -17.58 8.70 -7.00
N ASP A 39 -18.70 8.26 -7.57
CA ASP A 39 -19.08 6.85 -7.57
C ASP A 39 -18.14 5.97 -8.43
N ILE A 40 -17.35 6.56 -9.34
CA ILE A 40 -16.36 5.86 -10.17
C ILE A 40 -15.40 5.04 -9.28
N PRO A 41 -14.62 5.64 -8.37
CA PRO A 41 -13.81 4.88 -7.42
C PRO A 41 -14.62 4.31 -6.25
N LEU A 42 -15.69 4.99 -5.80
CA LEU A 42 -16.42 4.58 -4.59
C LEU A 42 -17.34 3.37 -4.78
N GLY A 43 -17.60 2.94 -6.01
CA GLY A 43 -18.41 1.76 -6.27
C GLY A 43 -18.18 1.09 -7.62
N LEU A 44 -18.04 1.84 -8.71
CA LEU A 44 -17.92 1.24 -10.04
C LEU A 44 -16.63 0.44 -10.21
N TYR A 45 -15.53 0.90 -9.62
CA TYR A 45 -14.29 0.12 -9.56
C TYR A 45 -14.53 -1.32 -9.05
N SER A 46 -15.25 -1.46 -7.94
CA SER A 46 -15.54 -2.77 -7.36
C SER A 46 -16.54 -3.59 -8.17
N VAL A 47 -17.43 -2.94 -8.94
CA VAL A 47 -18.30 -3.64 -9.90
C VAL A 47 -17.46 -4.28 -11.00
N VAL A 48 -16.56 -3.50 -11.62
CA VAL A 48 -15.63 -3.97 -12.65
C VAL A 48 -14.77 -5.11 -12.12
N LEU A 49 -14.17 -4.92 -10.94
CA LEU A 49 -13.34 -5.93 -10.29
C LEU A 49 -14.11 -7.24 -10.08
N LYS A 50 -15.34 -7.16 -9.55
CA LYS A 50 -16.17 -8.33 -9.27
C LYS A 50 -16.54 -9.10 -10.53
N ILE A 51 -16.87 -8.42 -11.63
CA ILE A 51 -17.14 -9.06 -12.92
C ILE A 51 -15.89 -9.81 -13.39
N LYS A 52 -14.72 -9.15 -13.40
CA LYS A 52 -13.46 -9.75 -13.87
C LYS A 52 -12.92 -10.87 -12.99
N GLU A 53 -13.13 -10.82 -11.67
CA GLU A 53 -12.78 -11.93 -10.76
C GLU A 53 -13.56 -13.22 -11.10
N ASN A 54 -14.78 -13.09 -11.62
CA ASN A 54 -15.65 -14.24 -11.91
C ASN A 54 -15.58 -14.70 -13.37
N ILE A 55 -15.37 -13.76 -14.29
CA ILE A 55 -15.27 -13.94 -15.74
C ILE A 55 -14.04 -13.16 -16.21
N THR A 56 -12.90 -13.84 -16.30
CA THR A 56 -11.57 -13.20 -16.46
C THR A 56 -11.44 -12.41 -17.77
N ASP A 57 -12.11 -12.86 -18.83
CA ASP A 57 -12.12 -12.28 -20.17
C ASP A 57 -13.37 -11.44 -20.46
N ALA A 58 -14.05 -10.94 -19.42
CA ALA A 58 -15.22 -10.08 -19.60
C ALA A 58 -14.85 -8.74 -20.24
N GLU A 59 -15.58 -8.36 -21.28
CA GLU A 59 -15.57 -7.04 -21.90
C GLU A 59 -16.66 -6.18 -21.26
N ILE A 60 -16.29 -5.02 -20.73
CA ILE A 60 -17.21 -4.17 -19.96
C ILE A 60 -17.25 -2.79 -20.62
N THR A 61 -18.41 -2.38 -21.09
CA THR A 61 -18.66 -1.07 -21.70
C THR A 61 -19.64 -0.26 -20.86
N PHE A 62 -19.33 1.01 -20.60
CA PHE A 62 -20.24 1.93 -19.93
C PHE A 62 -20.83 2.95 -20.91
N LEU A 63 -22.16 3.14 -20.89
CA LEU A 63 -22.77 4.36 -21.40
C LEU A 63 -22.75 5.41 -20.28
N ILE A 64 -22.26 6.61 -20.58
CA ILE A 64 -22.01 7.65 -19.58
C ILE A 64 -22.44 9.04 -20.06
N ARG A 65 -22.64 9.97 -19.13
CA ARG A 65 -22.79 11.39 -19.46
C ARG A 65 -21.45 11.98 -19.94
N GLU A 66 -21.47 12.97 -20.83
CA GLU A 66 -20.25 13.59 -21.39
C GLU A 66 -19.33 14.17 -20.31
N ASP A 67 -19.88 14.79 -19.26
CA ASP A 67 -19.11 15.37 -18.14
C ASP A 67 -18.35 14.34 -17.29
N LEU A 68 -18.64 13.05 -17.44
CA LEU A 68 -17.95 11.98 -16.73
C LEU A 68 -16.78 11.38 -17.53
N LYS A 69 -16.64 11.74 -18.81
CA LYS A 69 -15.64 11.20 -19.74
C LYS A 69 -14.24 11.14 -19.14
N ASP A 70 -13.80 12.23 -18.54
CA ASP A 70 -12.48 12.34 -17.95
C ASP A 70 -12.28 11.43 -16.73
N GLY A 71 -13.30 11.28 -15.89
CA GLY A 71 -13.25 10.33 -14.77
C GLY A 71 -13.19 8.87 -15.23
N PHE A 72 -13.91 8.52 -16.30
CA PHE A 72 -13.91 7.17 -16.86
C PHE A 72 -12.62 6.82 -17.60
N LYS A 73 -11.88 7.80 -18.14
CA LYS A 73 -10.51 7.57 -18.67
C LYS A 73 -9.54 7.02 -17.61
N LEU A 74 -9.82 7.27 -16.33
CA LEU A 74 -9.00 6.79 -15.21
C LEU A 74 -9.40 5.37 -14.74
N LEU A 75 -10.53 4.85 -15.19
CA LEU A 75 -11.01 3.50 -14.82
C LEU A 75 -10.47 2.48 -15.82
N GLU A 76 -9.61 1.56 -15.36
CA GLU A 76 -8.93 0.62 -16.24
C GLU A 76 -9.78 -0.60 -16.62
N GLY A 77 -9.52 -1.14 -17.81
CA GLY A 77 -10.07 -2.42 -18.23
C GLY A 77 -11.55 -2.37 -18.60
N ILE A 78 -12.04 -1.20 -18.99
CA ILE A 78 -13.39 -0.93 -19.46
C ILE A 78 -13.33 -0.11 -20.75
N ASN A 79 -14.41 -0.15 -21.53
CA ASN A 79 -14.71 0.80 -22.58
C ASN A 79 -15.82 1.74 -22.09
N PHE A 80 -15.97 2.90 -22.72
CA PHE A 80 -17.12 3.75 -22.47
C PHE A 80 -17.55 4.51 -23.73
N ILE A 81 -18.82 4.90 -23.77
CA ILE A 81 -19.47 5.67 -24.82
C ILE A 81 -20.21 6.81 -24.15
N THR A 82 -19.99 8.04 -24.61
CA THR A 82 -20.64 9.22 -24.04
C THR A 82 -22.00 9.47 -24.69
N VAL A 83 -22.92 9.97 -23.88
CA VAL A 83 -24.30 10.31 -24.26
C VAL A 83 -24.55 11.75 -23.85
N ASN A 84 -24.47 12.66 -24.83
CA ASN A 84 -24.51 14.11 -24.60
C ASN A 84 -25.86 14.62 -24.07
N PHE A 85 -26.96 13.93 -24.38
CA PHE A 85 -28.31 14.28 -23.93
C PHE A 85 -28.67 13.70 -22.56
N TRP A 86 -27.82 12.87 -21.95
CA TRP A 86 -28.09 12.33 -20.62
C TRP A 86 -27.89 13.37 -19.51
N LYS A 87 -28.86 13.44 -18.60
CA LYS A 87 -28.83 14.29 -17.42
C LYS A 87 -28.69 13.47 -16.14
N ARG A 88 -28.13 14.08 -15.10
CA ARG A 88 -27.86 13.41 -13.83
C ARG A 88 -29.15 12.94 -13.18
N TYR A 89 -29.21 11.66 -12.77
CA TYR A 89 -30.35 11.04 -12.08
C TYR A 89 -31.67 10.97 -12.86
N VAL A 90 -31.70 11.33 -14.13
CA VAL A 90 -32.88 11.14 -14.98
C VAL A 90 -32.99 9.65 -15.34
N PRO A 91 -34.16 9.01 -15.28
CA PRO A 91 -34.31 7.63 -15.75
C PRO A 91 -33.80 7.44 -17.18
N ILE A 92 -33.24 6.27 -17.46
CA ILE A 92 -32.62 5.95 -18.75
C ILE A 92 -33.19 4.63 -19.26
N ASP A 93 -33.25 4.50 -20.58
CA ASP A 93 -33.56 3.26 -21.31
C ASP A 93 -32.34 2.94 -22.19
N LEU A 94 -31.69 1.82 -21.93
CA LEU A 94 -30.49 1.43 -22.66
C LEU A 94 -30.78 1.13 -24.13
N TYR A 95 -31.90 0.45 -24.42
CA TYR A 95 -32.24 0.03 -25.78
C TYR A 95 -32.56 1.25 -26.66
N HIS A 96 -33.40 2.16 -26.15
CA HIS A 96 -33.72 3.39 -26.85
C HIS A 96 -32.47 4.28 -27.03
N THR A 97 -31.61 4.37 -26.01
CA THR A 97 -30.35 5.12 -26.13
C THR A 97 -29.45 4.55 -27.23
N LEU A 98 -29.32 3.23 -27.33
CA LEU A 98 -28.52 2.60 -28.38
C LEU A 98 -29.09 2.84 -29.77
N ASP A 99 -30.42 2.85 -29.93
CA ASP A 99 -31.08 3.17 -31.21
C ASP A 99 -30.78 4.61 -31.63
N LEU A 100 -30.89 5.58 -30.72
CA LEU A 100 -30.55 6.99 -30.96
C LEU A 100 -29.07 7.18 -31.36
N LEU A 101 -28.17 6.40 -30.74
CA LEU A 101 -26.74 6.43 -31.03
C LEU A 101 -26.35 5.58 -32.26
N LYS A 102 -27.30 4.86 -32.87
CA LYS A 102 -27.07 3.92 -33.98
C LYS A 102 -26.02 2.85 -33.65
N ILE A 103 -26.04 2.32 -32.42
CA ILE A 103 -25.14 1.27 -31.97
C ILE A 103 -25.86 -0.09 -32.03
N ASP A 104 -25.26 -1.06 -32.72
CA ASP A 104 -25.78 -2.43 -32.78
C ASP A 104 -25.82 -3.09 -31.39
N LYS A 105 -27.02 -3.53 -30.99
CA LYS A 105 -27.34 -4.20 -29.72
C LYS A 105 -26.66 -5.58 -29.62
N ASN A 106 -26.39 -6.26 -30.73
CA ASN A 106 -25.77 -7.59 -30.75
C ASN A 106 -24.30 -7.61 -30.30
N LYS A 107 -23.70 -6.41 -30.12
CA LYS A 107 -22.38 -6.25 -29.51
C LYS A 107 -22.34 -6.60 -28.03
N PHE A 108 -23.49 -6.70 -27.36
CA PHE A 108 -23.56 -6.92 -25.92
C PHE A 108 -24.42 -8.15 -25.57
N ASP A 109 -24.01 -8.89 -24.54
CA ASP A 109 -24.73 -10.09 -24.07
C ASP A 109 -25.64 -9.79 -22.86
N ILE A 110 -25.25 -8.77 -22.08
CA ILE A 110 -25.80 -8.44 -20.76
C ILE A 110 -25.95 -6.93 -20.65
N PHE A 111 -27.14 -6.49 -20.27
CA PHE A 111 -27.51 -5.09 -20.08
C PHE A 111 -27.77 -4.83 -18.60
N ILE A 112 -27.15 -3.80 -18.03
CA ILE A 112 -27.32 -3.41 -16.63
C ILE A 112 -27.61 -1.91 -16.56
N GLU A 113 -28.89 -1.57 -16.53
CA GLU A 113 -29.37 -0.18 -16.51
C GLU A 113 -29.16 0.51 -15.15
N ASN A 114 -29.24 -0.25 -14.05
CA ASN A 114 -29.16 0.30 -12.70
C ASN A 114 -28.21 -0.49 -11.82
N VAL A 115 -26.99 0.01 -11.72
CA VAL A 115 -26.01 -0.43 -10.74
C VAL A 115 -26.20 0.42 -9.47
N ASP A 116 -26.70 -0.16 -8.38
CA ASP A 116 -26.70 0.54 -7.10
C ASP A 116 -25.26 0.52 -6.52
N PRO A 117 -24.52 1.65 -6.54
CA PRO A 117 -23.10 1.69 -6.15
C PRO A 117 -22.93 1.56 -4.62
N THR A 118 -24.02 1.48 -3.87
CA THR A 118 -23.98 1.26 -2.42
C THR A 118 -24.39 -0.17 -2.11
N PHE A 119 -25.48 -0.66 -2.69
CA PHE A 119 -25.99 -2.01 -2.39
C PHE A 119 -25.18 -3.12 -3.07
N CYS A 120 -24.91 -2.99 -4.37
CA CYS A 120 -24.24 -4.04 -5.17
C CYS A 120 -22.79 -4.30 -4.72
N VAL A 121 -22.19 -3.32 -4.05
CA VAL A 121 -20.78 -3.33 -3.65
C VAL A 121 -20.59 -3.06 -2.16
N LYS A 122 -21.63 -3.19 -1.33
CA LYS A 122 -21.52 -3.05 0.14
C LYS A 122 -20.43 -3.96 0.75
N TRP A 123 -20.19 -5.10 0.12
CA TRP A 123 -19.17 -6.07 0.53
C TRP A 123 -17.73 -5.54 0.41
N GLN A 124 -17.49 -4.47 -0.35
CA GLN A 124 -16.17 -3.92 -0.64
C GLN A 124 -15.54 -3.17 0.55
N TYR A 125 -16.36 -2.62 1.44
CA TYR A 125 -15.90 -1.70 2.49
C TYR A 125 -14.89 -2.38 3.41
N GLY A 126 -13.73 -1.74 3.57
CA GLY A 126 -12.58 -2.24 4.33
C GLY A 126 -11.78 -3.35 3.65
N LYS A 127 -12.10 -3.73 2.40
CA LYS A 127 -11.52 -4.92 1.74
C LYS A 127 -10.92 -4.66 0.37
N ILE A 128 -11.53 -3.76 -0.40
CA ILE A 128 -11.07 -3.42 -1.74
C ILE A 128 -10.57 -1.99 -1.70
N LEU A 129 -9.29 -1.81 -2.07
CA LEU A 129 -8.70 -0.50 -2.33
C LEU A 129 -8.98 -0.12 -3.79
N PRO A 130 -9.84 0.89 -4.06
CA PRO A 130 -10.02 1.41 -5.41
C PRO A 130 -8.72 1.97 -5.96
N LYS A 131 -8.45 1.72 -7.24
CA LYS A 131 -7.25 2.21 -7.95
C LYS A 131 -7.64 2.77 -9.30
N LEU A 132 -7.42 4.06 -9.48
CA LEU A 132 -7.62 4.77 -10.73
C LEU A 132 -6.27 4.99 -11.41
N LYS A 133 -6.18 4.65 -12.69
CA LYS A 133 -4.95 4.73 -13.46
C LYS A 133 -4.69 6.17 -13.88
N TRP A 134 -3.50 6.67 -13.59
CA TRP A 134 -3.00 7.92 -14.13
C TRP A 134 -2.20 7.65 -15.42
N ASN A 135 -2.35 8.52 -16.41
CA ASN A 135 -1.47 8.54 -17.58
C ASN A 135 -0.50 9.72 -17.40
N ASP A 136 0.79 9.46 -17.47
CA ASP A 136 1.82 10.49 -17.24
C ASP A 136 1.73 11.64 -18.25
N SER A 137 1.16 11.42 -19.44
CA SER A 137 0.90 12.52 -20.39
C SER A 137 -0.07 13.57 -19.86
N PHE A 138 -0.89 13.24 -18.85
CA PHE A 138 -1.80 14.18 -18.21
C PHE A 138 -1.07 15.19 -17.29
N ASP A 139 0.19 14.97 -16.94
CA ASP A 139 0.96 15.91 -16.12
C ASP A 139 1.18 17.26 -16.81
N LEU A 140 1.24 17.25 -18.14
CA LEU A 140 1.39 18.44 -18.98
C LEU A 140 0.12 19.31 -19.03
N LEU A 141 -1.04 18.76 -18.67
CA LEU A 141 -2.32 19.51 -18.72
C LEU A 141 -2.35 20.71 -17.77
N SER A 142 -1.54 20.68 -16.71
CA SER A 142 -1.42 21.79 -15.75
C SER A 142 -0.61 22.99 -16.26
N GLU A 143 0.21 22.80 -17.31
CA GLU A 143 1.19 23.82 -17.75
C GLU A 143 0.53 25.08 -18.31
N LYS A 144 -0.68 24.97 -18.87
CA LYS A 144 -1.43 26.11 -19.42
C LYS A 144 -1.98 27.08 -18.37
N PHE A 145 -1.90 26.76 -17.07
CA PHE A 145 -2.51 27.55 -15.99
C PHE A 145 -1.53 28.48 -15.26
N SER A 146 -0.29 28.61 -15.74
CA SER A 146 0.72 29.54 -15.21
C SER A 146 0.86 29.50 -13.68
N LEU A 147 0.98 28.29 -13.12
CA LEU A 147 1.08 28.09 -11.66
C LEU A 147 2.38 28.72 -11.10
N PRO A 148 2.33 29.48 -10.00
CA PRO A 148 3.52 30.15 -9.47
C PRO A 148 4.52 29.16 -8.89
N GLN A 149 5.77 29.22 -9.37
CA GLN A 149 6.83 28.30 -8.99
C GLN A 149 7.51 28.69 -7.67
N ASP A 150 7.49 29.97 -7.32
CA ASP A 150 8.08 30.57 -6.11
C ASP A 150 7.11 30.60 -4.91
N LYS A 151 6.01 29.85 -4.97
CA LYS A 151 4.98 29.79 -3.92
C LYS A 151 4.62 28.35 -3.57
N ILE A 152 4.27 28.09 -2.32
CA ILE A 152 3.66 26.81 -1.92
C ILE A 152 2.21 26.81 -2.39
N LEU A 153 1.88 25.83 -3.24
CA LEU A 153 0.53 25.70 -3.79
C LEU A 153 -0.30 24.76 -2.91
N ILE A 154 -1.51 25.21 -2.58
CA ILE A 154 -2.51 24.44 -1.85
C ILE A 154 -3.75 24.32 -2.73
N ALA A 155 -4.09 23.11 -3.14
CA ALA A 155 -5.32 22.86 -3.88
C ALA A 155 -6.53 22.94 -2.94
N VAL A 156 -7.62 23.59 -3.35
CA VAL A 156 -8.82 23.73 -2.52
C VAL A 156 -10.06 23.40 -3.34
N THR A 157 -10.95 22.57 -2.79
CA THR A 157 -12.31 22.39 -3.33
C THR A 157 -13.31 23.03 -2.35
N PRO A 158 -13.65 24.33 -2.52
CA PRO A 158 -14.38 25.09 -1.52
C PRO A 158 -15.88 24.77 -1.45
N PHE A 159 -16.40 23.93 -2.36
CA PHE A 159 -17.81 23.57 -2.39
C PHE A 159 -18.03 22.07 -2.52
N VAL A 160 -19.10 21.61 -1.87
CA VAL A 160 -19.70 20.30 -2.11
C VAL A 160 -20.58 20.37 -3.37
N GLU A 161 -20.33 19.48 -4.33
CA GLU A 161 -21.06 19.47 -5.62
C GLU A 161 -22.47 18.86 -5.53
N THR A 162 -22.86 18.34 -4.37
CA THR A 162 -24.21 17.79 -4.14
C THR A 162 -25.09 18.75 -3.34
N LYS A 163 -26.25 19.10 -3.90
CA LYS A 163 -27.21 20.10 -3.36
C LYS A 163 -27.88 19.73 -2.02
N HIS A 164 -27.59 18.56 -1.43
CA HIS A 164 -28.50 17.96 -0.44
C HIS A 164 -28.14 18.16 1.04
N SER A 165 -27.10 18.94 1.40
CA SER A 165 -26.68 19.03 2.82
C SER A 165 -25.79 20.24 3.13
N PHE A 166 -26.37 21.38 3.52
CA PHE A 166 -25.61 22.57 3.95
C PHE A 166 -24.62 22.32 5.09
N TRP A 167 -24.92 21.36 5.99
CA TRP A 167 -24.05 20.94 7.08
C TRP A 167 -22.71 20.33 6.64
N ARG A 168 -22.57 20.00 5.35
CA ARG A 168 -21.32 19.51 4.76
C ARG A 168 -20.37 20.62 4.32
N ASN A 169 -20.78 21.88 4.37
CA ASN A 169 -19.96 22.99 3.90
C ASN A 169 -19.15 23.59 5.04
N PHE A 170 -17.85 23.81 4.79
CA PHE A 170 -17.08 24.86 5.46
C PHE A 170 -17.42 26.16 4.74
N THR A 171 -17.98 27.13 5.45
CA THR A 171 -18.61 28.30 4.80
C THR A 171 -17.62 29.13 4.00
N GLU A 172 -18.15 29.87 3.04
CA GLU A 172 -17.39 30.81 2.20
C GLU A 172 -16.62 31.81 3.06
N GLU A 173 -17.27 32.38 4.09
CA GLU A 173 -16.65 33.28 5.06
C GLU A 173 -15.47 32.64 5.82
N ASN A 174 -15.59 31.35 6.18
CA ASN A 174 -14.51 30.65 6.87
C ASN A 174 -13.32 30.39 5.93
N PHE A 175 -13.58 30.09 4.66
CA PHE A 175 -12.53 30.01 3.64
C PHE A 175 -11.86 31.37 3.41
N GLU A 176 -12.61 32.46 3.30
CA GLU A 176 -12.04 33.81 3.17
C GLU A 176 -11.11 34.15 4.34
N LYS A 177 -11.59 33.89 5.57
CA LYS A 177 -10.80 34.04 6.79
C LYS A 177 -9.52 33.19 6.78
N LEU A 178 -9.62 31.94 6.34
CA LEU A 178 -8.47 31.04 6.19
C LEU A 178 -7.45 31.59 5.19
N PHE A 179 -7.92 32.10 4.05
CA PHE A 179 -7.05 32.64 3.00
C PHE A 179 -6.36 33.93 3.43
N LEU A 180 -7.04 34.78 4.19
CA LEU A 180 -6.49 36.04 4.69
C LEU A 180 -5.41 35.86 5.76
N GLU A 181 -5.54 34.85 6.62
CA GLU A 181 -4.57 34.57 7.69
C GLU A 181 -3.38 33.71 7.25
N SER A 182 -3.41 33.19 6.03
CA SER A 182 -2.30 32.42 5.47
C SER A 182 -1.04 33.25 5.22
N GLU A 183 0.12 32.59 5.21
CA GLU A 183 1.38 33.24 4.87
C GLU A 183 1.43 33.76 3.42
N LYS A 184 2.20 34.83 3.19
CA LYS A 184 2.37 35.47 1.86
C LYS A 184 3.05 34.60 0.80
N ASN A 185 3.68 33.50 1.22
CA ASN A 185 4.36 32.53 0.34
C ASN A 185 3.42 31.38 -0.11
N ILE A 186 2.16 31.38 0.35
CA ILE A 186 1.14 30.40 0.00
C ILE A 186 0.24 30.96 -1.11
N VAL A 187 -0.13 30.10 -2.06
CA VAL A 187 -1.19 30.37 -3.04
C VAL A 187 -2.21 29.24 -2.99
N PHE A 188 -3.48 29.59 -2.78
CA PHE A 188 -4.61 28.66 -2.84
C PHE A 188 -5.14 28.57 -4.26
N VAL A 189 -5.10 27.36 -4.82
CA VAL A 189 -5.63 27.07 -6.16
C VAL A 189 -7.03 26.50 -6.02
N LEU A 190 -8.05 27.30 -6.35
CA LEU A 190 -9.45 26.87 -6.19
C LEU A 190 -9.89 26.05 -7.40
N LEU A 191 -10.45 24.87 -7.13
CA LEU A 191 -10.88 23.90 -8.12
C LEU A 191 -12.33 23.47 -7.90
N GLY A 192 -12.97 22.99 -8.97
CA GLY A 192 -14.37 22.55 -8.96
C GLY A 192 -15.24 23.30 -9.96
N SER A 193 -16.52 22.95 -10.02
CA SER A 193 -17.45 23.46 -11.03
C SER A 193 -18.25 24.70 -10.61
N LYS A 194 -18.44 24.93 -9.30
CA LYS A 194 -19.30 26.00 -8.77
C LYS A 194 -18.57 27.35 -8.67
N THR A 195 -19.13 28.40 -9.29
CA THR A 195 -18.54 29.74 -9.40
C THR A 195 -19.39 30.87 -8.78
N ASP A 196 -20.51 30.54 -8.13
CA ASP A 196 -21.50 31.52 -7.64
C ASP A 196 -20.94 32.56 -6.65
N PHE A 197 -19.96 32.16 -5.83
CA PHE A 197 -19.29 33.03 -4.86
C PHE A 197 -17.87 33.38 -5.34
N LYS A 198 -17.48 34.65 -5.23
CA LYS A 198 -16.14 35.14 -5.58
C LYS A 198 -15.34 35.38 -4.29
N PHE A 199 -14.18 34.75 -4.18
CA PHE A 199 -13.26 34.96 -3.06
C PHE A 199 -12.34 36.14 -3.34
N ASN A 200 -12.28 37.11 -2.41
CA ASN A 200 -11.44 38.30 -2.56
C ASN A 200 -10.16 38.18 -1.72
N SER A 201 -9.10 37.59 -2.28
CA SER A 201 -7.76 37.58 -1.66
C SER A 201 -6.65 37.56 -2.71
N LYS A 202 -5.52 38.21 -2.38
CA LYS A 202 -4.31 38.27 -3.25
C LYS A 202 -3.59 36.93 -3.36
N ASN A 203 -3.83 36.00 -2.45
CA ASN A 203 -3.17 34.68 -2.39
C ASN A 203 -4.03 33.57 -3.05
N ILE A 204 -4.96 33.93 -3.93
CA ILE A 204 -5.89 32.99 -4.57
C ILE A 204 -5.66 32.96 -6.08
N LEU A 205 -5.56 31.75 -6.62
CA LEU A 205 -5.68 31.46 -8.04
C LEU A 205 -7.00 30.69 -8.27
N ASP A 206 -8.04 31.40 -8.74
CA ASP A 206 -9.36 30.81 -8.91
C ASP A 206 -9.53 30.19 -10.31
N LEU A 207 -9.47 28.85 -10.35
CA LEU A 207 -9.60 28.04 -11.56
C LEU A 207 -10.94 27.29 -11.62
N ARG A 208 -11.89 27.59 -10.72
CA ARG A 208 -13.22 26.98 -10.73
C ARG A 208 -13.95 27.28 -12.03
N GLY A 209 -14.56 26.27 -12.62
CA GLY A 209 -15.25 26.35 -13.91
C GLY A 209 -14.32 26.56 -15.12
N LYS A 210 -13.00 26.58 -14.93
CA LYS A 210 -12.00 26.81 -16.01
C LYS A 210 -11.16 25.59 -16.35
N THR A 211 -11.36 24.48 -15.63
CA THR A 211 -10.58 23.25 -15.77
C THR A 211 -11.47 22.07 -16.16
N SER A 212 -10.99 21.21 -17.04
CA SER A 212 -11.49 19.83 -17.11
C SER A 212 -11.16 19.05 -15.84
N ILE A 213 -11.72 17.84 -15.67
CA ILE A 213 -11.44 17.01 -14.49
C ILE A 213 -9.97 16.55 -14.51
N LEU A 214 -9.45 16.15 -15.67
CA LEU A 214 -8.05 15.74 -15.79
C LEU A 214 -7.08 16.92 -15.55
N GLU A 215 -7.44 18.12 -16.02
CA GLU A 215 -6.67 19.34 -15.75
C GLU A 215 -6.63 19.67 -14.26
N ALA A 216 -7.78 19.59 -13.58
CA ALA A 216 -7.86 19.80 -12.13
C ALA A 216 -6.99 18.78 -11.37
N LEU A 217 -7.04 17.50 -11.72
CA LEU A 217 -6.18 16.47 -11.11
C LEU A 217 -4.69 16.71 -11.40
N SER A 218 -4.35 17.13 -12.61
CA SER A 218 -2.98 17.51 -12.99
C SER A 218 -2.46 18.69 -12.16
N ILE A 219 -3.28 19.71 -11.94
CA ILE A 219 -2.98 20.85 -11.06
C ILE A 219 -2.80 20.39 -9.60
N ILE A 220 -3.66 19.51 -9.10
CA ILE A 220 -3.54 18.98 -7.72
C ILE A 220 -2.19 18.27 -7.55
N LYS A 221 -1.72 17.49 -8.54
CA LYS A 221 -0.39 16.86 -8.49
C LYS A 221 0.77 17.85 -8.40
N LYS A 222 0.60 19.11 -8.85
CA LYS A 222 1.61 20.18 -8.70
C LYS A 222 1.56 20.87 -7.33
N CYS A 223 0.53 20.61 -6.53
CA CYS A 223 0.38 21.15 -5.18
C CYS A 223 1.03 20.22 -4.14
N LEU A 224 1.44 20.80 -3.00
CA LEU A 224 1.96 20.01 -1.87
C LEU A 224 0.87 19.67 -0.85
N TYR A 225 -0.14 20.53 -0.77
CA TYR A 225 -1.26 20.38 0.15
C TYR A 225 -2.59 20.41 -0.59
N GLY A 226 -3.60 19.78 0.01
CA GLY A 226 -4.99 19.86 -0.44
C GLY A 226 -5.93 20.11 0.73
N ILE A 227 -6.93 20.98 0.55
CA ILE A 227 -8.03 21.21 1.50
C ILE A 227 -9.34 20.90 0.79
N PHE A 228 -9.85 19.69 0.96
CA PHE A 228 -10.99 19.20 0.19
C PHE A 228 -12.21 18.90 1.05
N LEU A 229 -13.38 19.32 0.55
CA LEU A 229 -14.68 18.86 1.03
C LEU A 229 -15.09 17.56 0.31
N ASP A 230 -16.14 16.90 0.81
CA ASP A 230 -16.77 15.73 0.18
C ASP A 230 -17.20 16.03 -1.27
N SER A 231 -16.33 15.67 -2.23
CA SER A 231 -16.48 16.00 -3.65
C SER A 231 -16.07 14.84 -4.55
N GLY A 232 -16.53 14.89 -5.81
CA GLY A 232 -16.10 13.93 -6.83
C GLY A 232 -14.59 14.01 -7.08
N LEU A 233 -14.04 15.22 -7.13
CA LEU A 233 -12.61 15.45 -7.34
C LEU A 233 -11.75 14.89 -6.20
N LEU A 234 -12.16 15.07 -4.94
CA LEU A 234 -11.54 14.42 -3.79
C LEU A 234 -11.54 12.91 -3.94
N SER A 235 -12.68 12.32 -4.29
CA SER A 235 -12.81 10.87 -4.43
C SER A 235 -11.91 10.32 -5.54
N LEU A 236 -11.82 11.02 -6.68
CA LEU A 236 -10.91 10.63 -7.77
C LEU A 236 -9.46 10.73 -7.34
N PHE A 237 -9.03 11.89 -6.83
CA PHE A 237 -7.64 12.13 -6.43
C PHE A 237 -7.18 11.16 -5.33
N TYR A 238 -8.01 10.93 -4.32
CA TYR A 238 -7.69 10.04 -3.20
C TYR A 238 -7.45 8.58 -3.66
N TYR A 239 -8.05 8.16 -4.77
CA TYR A 239 -7.87 6.81 -5.33
C TYR A 239 -7.06 6.76 -6.62
N LEU A 240 -6.40 7.86 -7.02
CA LEU A 240 -5.38 7.81 -8.07
C LEU A 240 -4.19 6.96 -7.62
N ASP A 241 -3.85 5.95 -8.42
CA ASP A 241 -2.71 5.05 -8.21
C ASP A 241 -1.40 5.72 -8.67
N ILE A 242 -1.08 6.84 -8.03
CA ILE A 242 0.14 7.64 -8.22
C ILE A 242 1.09 7.45 -7.03
N PHE A 243 2.32 7.97 -7.15
CA PHE A 243 3.34 7.86 -6.11
C PHE A 243 3.97 9.23 -5.85
N GLU A 244 3.17 10.12 -5.27
CA GLU A 244 3.52 11.54 -5.10
C GLU A 244 3.33 11.94 -3.63
N PRO A 245 4.36 12.51 -2.95
CA PRO A 245 4.18 13.06 -1.61
C PRO A 245 3.12 14.17 -1.61
N PHE A 246 2.08 14.04 -0.79
CA PHE A 246 0.98 15.00 -0.73
C PHE A 246 0.34 15.00 0.66
N SER A 247 0.06 16.18 1.20
CA SER A 247 -0.66 16.34 2.49
C SER A 247 -2.10 16.76 2.24
N LEU A 248 -3.05 15.85 2.47
CA LEU A 248 -4.47 16.09 2.25
C LEU A 248 -5.19 16.33 3.57
N ILE A 249 -5.80 17.51 3.70
CA ILE A 249 -6.77 17.84 4.74
C ILE A 249 -8.15 17.65 4.14
N SER A 250 -8.86 16.60 4.57
CA SER A 250 -10.22 16.32 4.12
C SER A 250 -11.24 16.66 5.20
N LEU A 251 -12.23 17.48 4.83
CA LEU A 251 -13.24 18.02 5.73
C LEU A 251 -14.57 17.28 5.55
N TRP A 252 -15.11 16.74 6.64
CA TRP A 252 -16.29 15.88 6.61
C TRP A 252 -17.34 16.26 7.65
N GLY A 253 -18.59 16.37 7.20
CA GLY A 253 -19.73 16.53 8.10
C GLY A 253 -20.30 15.22 8.65
N ASP A 254 -19.83 14.07 8.18
CA ASP A 254 -20.30 12.72 8.54
C ASP A 254 -19.19 11.70 8.22
N ASP A 255 -19.01 10.69 9.07
CA ASP A 255 -18.00 9.64 8.92
C ASP A 255 -18.46 8.48 8.01
N LYS A 256 -19.73 8.46 7.59
CA LYS A 256 -20.35 7.39 6.79
C LYS A 256 -20.55 7.76 5.32
N VAL A 257 -19.80 8.74 4.80
CA VAL A 257 -19.94 9.22 3.41
C VAL A 257 -18.59 9.22 2.67
N GLY A 258 -18.65 9.43 1.35
CA GLY A 258 -17.47 9.53 0.47
C GLY A 258 -16.42 8.44 0.67
N ILE A 259 -15.15 8.84 0.72
CA ILE A 259 -13.99 7.97 0.96
C ILE A 259 -13.99 7.38 2.38
N LEU A 260 -14.56 8.07 3.39
CA LEU A 260 -14.60 7.58 4.78
C LEU A 260 -15.42 6.30 4.90
N ARG A 261 -16.54 6.24 4.17
CA ARG A 261 -17.39 5.05 4.10
C ARG A 261 -16.65 3.82 3.58
N GLN A 262 -15.64 3.99 2.73
CA GLN A 262 -14.91 2.88 2.13
C GLN A 262 -14.02 2.16 3.13
N LYS A 263 -13.59 2.82 4.23
CA LYS A 263 -12.73 2.24 5.27
C LYS A 263 -11.42 1.65 4.74
N VAL A 264 -10.86 2.26 3.69
CA VAL A 264 -9.58 1.90 3.08
C VAL A 264 -8.76 3.18 2.89
N ASN A 265 -7.44 3.04 2.83
CA ASN A 265 -6.51 4.16 2.64
C ASN A 265 -6.55 4.67 1.18
N SER A 266 -5.74 5.69 0.88
CA SER A 266 -5.52 6.18 -0.48
C SER A 266 -4.77 5.15 -1.32
N ALA A 267 -5.00 5.17 -2.64
CA ALA A 267 -4.17 4.42 -3.58
C ALA A 267 -2.74 5.01 -3.71
N ASN A 268 -2.56 6.28 -3.36
CA ASN A 268 -1.26 6.91 -3.25
C ASN A 268 -0.64 6.61 -1.87
N PHE A 269 0.34 5.70 -1.85
CA PHE A 269 1.03 5.28 -0.62
C PHE A 269 1.77 6.42 0.11
N LEU A 270 2.04 7.53 -0.57
CA LEU A 270 2.75 8.69 -0.03
C LEU A 270 1.82 9.81 0.44
N LEU A 271 0.51 9.61 0.36
CA LEU A 271 -0.47 10.58 0.81
C LEU A 271 -0.54 10.59 2.35
N LYS A 272 -0.24 11.74 2.96
CA LYS A 272 -0.50 12.04 4.37
C LYS A 272 -1.96 12.49 4.48
N ASP A 273 -2.79 11.66 5.10
CA ASP A 273 -4.24 11.84 5.16
C ASP A 273 -4.69 12.39 6.52
N ILE A 274 -5.17 13.62 6.53
CA ILE A 274 -5.63 14.36 7.71
C ILE A 274 -7.14 14.52 7.58
N LYS A 275 -7.88 13.69 8.29
CA LYS A 275 -9.35 13.65 8.26
C LYS A 275 -9.91 14.46 9.41
N ILE A 276 -10.55 15.59 9.10
CA ILE A 276 -11.27 16.41 10.08
C ILE A 276 -12.76 16.12 9.92
N VAL A 277 -13.33 15.40 10.89
CA VAL A 277 -14.76 15.07 10.92
C VAL A 277 -15.44 15.89 11.99
N LYS A 278 -16.43 16.69 11.62
CA LYS A 278 -17.28 17.45 12.55
C LYS A 278 -18.74 17.19 12.23
N PHE A 279 -19.35 16.29 13.00
CA PHE A 279 -20.67 15.73 12.70
C PHE A 279 -21.74 16.82 12.59
N HIS A 280 -22.31 16.98 11.39
CA HIS A 280 -23.30 17.98 11.01
C HIS A 280 -22.96 19.45 11.34
N ASP A 281 -21.68 19.78 11.51
CA ASP A 281 -21.28 21.10 12.04
C ASP A 281 -19.98 21.66 11.43
N LEU A 282 -19.69 21.34 10.16
CA LEU A 282 -18.52 21.91 9.47
C LEU A 282 -18.57 23.45 9.39
N LYS A 283 -19.76 24.06 9.44
CA LYS A 283 -19.93 25.52 9.48
C LYS A 283 -19.22 26.17 10.66
N ASN A 284 -19.17 25.51 11.82
CA ASN A 284 -18.52 26.04 13.02
C ASN A 284 -17.15 25.42 13.28
N LEU A 285 -16.54 24.77 12.29
CA LEU A 285 -15.17 24.25 12.44
C LEU A 285 -14.20 25.42 12.59
N ASP A 286 -13.35 25.39 13.62
CA ASP A 286 -12.31 26.39 13.77
C ASP A 286 -11.23 26.22 12.68
N LYS A 287 -11.05 27.26 11.87
CA LYS A 287 -10.03 27.34 10.83
C LYS A 287 -8.61 27.15 11.36
N ASN A 288 -8.33 27.45 12.64
CA ASN A 288 -7.02 27.26 13.25
C ASN A 288 -6.59 25.78 13.26
N ILE A 289 -7.56 24.86 13.27
CA ILE A 289 -7.28 23.43 13.15
C ILE A 289 -6.67 23.13 11.77
N ILE A 290 -7.17 23.78 10.72
CA ILE A 290 -6.64 23.65 9.35
C ILE A 290 -5.28 24.35 9.24
N LEU A 291 -5.13 25.55 9.80
CA LEU A 291 -3.88 26.32 9.78
C LEU A 291 -2.71 25.61 10.47
N LYS A 292 -2.97 24.75 11.46
CA LYS A 292 -1.95 23.95 12.14
C LYS A 292 -1.46 22.76 11.31
N GLU A 293 -2.24 22.34 10.33
CA GLU A 293 -1.97 21.17 9.48
C GLU A 293 -1.36 21.54 8.13
N ILE A 294 -1.18 22.84 7.88
CA ILE A 294 -0.47 23.38 6.72
C ILE A 294 0.86 24.01 7.14
N PHE A 295 1.75 24.11 6.16
CA PHE A 295 3.03 24.81 6.31
C PHE A 295 2.84 26.26 6.82
N PRO A 296 3.74 26.75 7.70
CA PRO A 296 4.88 26.05 8.32
C PRO A 296 4.57 25.39 9.66
N ASN A 297 3.38 25.61 10.22
CA ASN A 297 3.03 25.21 11.59
C ASN A 297 3.16 23.70 11.81
N ASP A 298 2.72 22.90 10.83
CA ASP A 298 2.75 21.44 10.93
C ASP A 298 4.19 20.91 11.10
N ILE A 299 5.14 21.47 10.34
CA ILE A 299 6.56 21.11 10.40
C ILE A 299 7.19 21.55 11.72
N SER A 300 6.99 22.82 12.10
CA SER A 300 7.59 23.40 13.30
C SER A 300 7.20 22.62 14.55
N ASP A 301 5.91 22.30 14.70
CA ASP A 301 5.40 21.52 15.82
C ASP A 301 6.04 20.13 15.91
N ILE A 302 6.20 19.44 14.77
CA ILE A 302 6.76 18.09 14.75
C ILE A 302 8.27 18.13 15.04
N LEU A 303 9.02 19.08 14.47
CA LEU A 303 10.46 19.21 14.71
C LEU A 303 10.77 19.57 16.17
N LEU A 304 9.97 20.45 16.78
CA LEU A 304 10.05 20.77 18.21
C LEU A 304 9.77 19.54 19.08
N LYS A 305 8.63 18.86 18.86
CA LYS A 305 8.25 17.66 19.63
C LYS A 305 9.25 16.51 19.48
N SER A 306 9.93 16.42 18.34
CA SER A 306 10.94 15.40 18.08
C SER A 306 12.36 15.84 18.47
N LYS A 307 12.55 16.98 19.17
CA LYS A 307 13.85 17.50 19.59
C LYS A 307 14.84 17.61 18.42
N ASN A 308 14.42 18.24 17.32
CA ASN A 308 15.21 18.49 16.11
C ASN A 308 15.36 20.01 15.88
N GLU A 309 15.80 20.75 16.91
CA GLU A 309 15.87 22.21 16.87
C GLU A 309 16.83 22.75 15.82
N LYS A 310 17.97 22.07 15.57
CA LYS A 310 18.89 22.51 14.49
C LYS A 310 18.25 22.37 13.13
N ILE A 311 17.45 21.33 12.93
CA ILE A 311 16.73 21.09 11.68
C ILE A 311 15.63 22.11 11.47
N LEU A 312 14.95 22.53 12.55
CA LEU A 312 14.00 23.64 12.49
C LEU A 312 14.69 24.93 12.03
N LYS A 313 15.81 25.31 12.67
CA LYS A 313 16.60 26.49 12.28
C LYS A 313 17.15 26.40 10.85
N PHE A 314 17.50 25.20 10.40
CA PHE A 314 17.91 24.95 9.02
C PHE A 314 16.74 25.17 8.05
N PHE A 315 15.58 24.57 8.34
CA PHE A 315 14.38 24.67 7.54
C PHE A 315 13.89 26.12 7.39
N GLU A 316 13.93 26.90 8.47
CA GLU A 316 13.55 28.32 8.45
C GLU A 316 14.36 29.14 7.44
N LYS A 317 15.66 28.82 7.28
CA LYS A 317 16.60 29.50 6.37
C LYS A 317 16.47 29.10 4.90
N LEU A 318 15.79 28.00 4.60
CA LEU A 318 15.61 27.54 3.21
C LEU A 318 14.78 28.53 2.39
N ASN A 319 15.13 28.67 1.12
CA ASN A 319 14.27 29.37 0.17
C ASN A 319 13.01 28.54 -0.16
N ILE A 320 12.05 29.12 -0.87
CA ILE A 320 10.76 28.46 -1.11
C ILE A 320 10.88 27.16 -1.94
N LEU A 321 11.78 27.12 -2.92
CA LEU A 321 12.00 25.93 -3.76
C LEU A 321 12.63 24.81 -2.93
N GLU A 322 13.58 25.14 -2.08
CA GLU A 322 14.21 24.20 -1.14
C GLU A 322 13.23 23.71 -0.08
N LYS A 323 12.37 24.59 0.44
CA LYS A 323 11.29 24.21 1.36
C LYS A 323 10.34 23.21 0.71
N LYS A 324 10.00 23.38 -0.57
CA LYS A 324 9.15 22.40 -1.29
C LYS A 324 9.79 21.01 -1.33
N GLU A 325 11.07 20.93 -1.66
CA GLU A 325 11.79 19.64 -1.69
C GLU A 325 11.92 19.03 -0.30
N PHE A 326 12.25 19.83 0.71
CA PHE A 326 12.30 19.37 2.11
C PHE A 326 10.94 18.84 2.58
N LEU A 327 9.85 19.54 2.26
CA LEU A 327 8.48 19.12 2.62
C LEU A 327 8.11 17.78 1.99
N LYS A 328 8.49 17.54 0.73
CA LYS A 328 8.28 16.25 0.08
C LYS A 328 8.96 15.12 0.84
N ASP A 329 10.22 15.28 1.23
CA ASP A 329 10.94 14.29 2.04
C ASP A 329 10.30 14.13 3.44
N PHE A 330 9.90 15.25 4.03
CA PHE A 330 9.30 15.27 5.35
C PHE A 330 7.96 14.53 5.41
N PHE A 331 7.12 14.64 4.39
CA PHE A 331 5.85 13.89 4.31
C PHE A 331 6.06 12.36 4.27
N LEU A 332 7.26 11.89 3.92
CA LEU A 332 7.61 10.47 3.92
C LEU A 332 7.94 9.94 5.32
N LEU A 333 8.21 10.82 6.29
CA LEU A 333 8.52 10.46 7.66
C LEU A 333 7.27 10.01 8.42
N ASP A 334 7.32 8.82 9.02
CA ASP A 334 6.36 8.45 10.06
C ASP A 334 6.78 9.07 11.40
N THR A 335 6.17 10.18 11.77
CA THR A 335 6.53 10.97 12.97
C THR A 335 6.50 10.14 14.26
N LYS A 336 5.57 9.18 14.36
CA LYS A 336 5.49 8.25 15.50
C LYS A 336 6.71 7.32 15.53
N SER A 337 7.12 6.77 14.40
CA SER A 337 8.30 5.92 14.31
C SER A 337 9.60 6.69 14.55
N LEU A 338 9.67 7.97 14.13
CA LEU A 338 10.78 8.87 14.46
C LEU A 338 10.91 9.09 15.98
N ILE A 339 9.80 9.41 16.65
CA ILE A 339 9.79 9.58 18.12
C ILE A 339 10.26 8.28 18.80
N ASN A 340 9.79 7.13 18.31
CA ASN A 340 10.21 5.83 18.81
C ASN A 340 11.71 5.54 18.59
N GLN A 341 12.20 5.81 17.38
CA GLN A 341 13.63 5.68 17.05
C GLN A 341 14.48 6.51 18.02
N LYS A 342 14.11 7.77 18.26
CA LYS A 342 14.84 8.63 19.20
C LYS A 342 14.81 8.10 20.64
N LYS A 343 13.67 7.58 21.10
CA LYS A 343 13.55 6.95 22.42
C LYS A 343 14.55 5.80 22.60
N TYR A 344 14.78 4.98 21.58
CA TYR A 344 15.76 3.89 21.62
C TYR A 344 17.20 4.34 21.37
N PHE A 345 17.42 5.40 20.58
CA PHE A 345 18.77 5.92 20.33
C PHE A 345 19.51 6.28 21.63
N PHE A 346 18.80 6.89 22.58
CA PHE A 346 19.36 7.26 23.88
C PHE A 346 19.36 6.12 24.92
N LYS A 347 18.76 4.97 24.61
CA LYS A 347 18.83 3.76 25.45
C LYS A 347 19.91 2.83 24.89
N LYS A 348 20.99 2.60 25.62
CA LYS A 348 21.88 1.46 25.31
C LYS A 348 21.04 0.18 25.39
N PHE A 349 20.88 -0.53 24.28
CA PHE A 349 20.21 -1.83 24.26
C PHE A 349 21.17 -2.86 24.85
N GLU A 350 21.05 -3.14 26.14
CA GLU A 350 21.72 -4.26 26.79
C GLU A 350 20.69 -5.37 27.00
N LEU A 351 21.01 -6.59 26.56
CA LEU A 351 20.27 -7.78 26.95
C LEU A 351 20.44 -7.94 28.47
N GLN A 352 19.41 -7.55 29.22
CA GLN A 352 19.41 -7.62 30.68
C GLN A 352 19.44 -9.06 31.20
N GLU A 353 19.00 -10.02 30.38
CA GLU A 353 18.85 -11.42 30.76
C GLU A 353 19.64 -12.35 29.82
N GLU A 354 20.10 -13.46 30.39
CA GLU A 354 20.93 -14.43 29.70
C GLU A 354 20.11 -15.36 28.79
N VAL A 355 20.57 -15.50 27.54
CA VAL A 355 19.95 -16.37 26.55
C VAL A 355 20.74 -17.68 26.45
N PHE A 356 20.03 -18.81 26.41
CA PHE A 356 20.61 -20.15 26.30
C PHE A 356 20.43 -20.72 24.87
N PRO A 357 21.28 -21.64 24.40
CA PRO A 357 21.10 -22.27 23.08
C PRO A 357 19.80 -23.07 22.96
N TYR A 358 19.12 -22.98 21.81
CA TYR A 358 18.04 -23.89 21.43
C TYR A 358 18.61 -25.04 20.60
N SER A 359 18.50 -26.27 21.07
CA SER A 359 19.16 -27.45 20.48
C SER A 359 18.21 -28.50 19.89
N LYS A 360 16.89 -28.31 19.98
CA LYS A 360 15.93 -29.33 19.52
C LYS A 360 15.83 -29.33 17.98
N VAL A 361 16.37 -30.37 17.36
CA VAL A 361 16.28 -30.61 15.91
C VAL A 361 15.05 -31.45 15.60
N ILE A 362 14.18 -30.96 14.72
CA ILE A 362 12.97 -31.66 14.28
C ILE A 362 12.87 -31.55 12.76
N TYR A 363 12.76 -32.67 12.06
CA TYR A 363 12.52 -32.71 10.62
C TYR A 363 11.05 -33.05 10.32
N SER A 364 10.58 -32.65 9.14
CA SER A 364 9.23 -32.97 8.67
C SER A 364 9.09 -34.45 8.32
N ASN A 365 7.89 -34.99 8.47
CA ASN A 365 7.53 -36.34 8.06
C ASN A 365 6.44 -36.34 6.98
N ILE A 366 6.09 -37.52 6.46
CA ILE A 366 5.08 -37.68 5.41
C ILE A 366 3.68 -37.17 5.81
N GLN A 367 3.32 -37.19 7.09
CA GLN A 367 2.04 -36.66 7.55
C GLN A 367 2.00 -35.14 7.46
N ASP A 368 3.13 -34.46 7.73
CA ASP A 368 3.27 -33.02 7.55
C ASP A 368 3.04 -32.68 6.08
N TYR A 369 3.77 -33.31 5.16
CA TYR A 369 3.57 -33.12 3.72
C TYR A 369 2.09 -33.26 3.30
N LYS A 370 1.43 -34.36 3.67
CA LYS A 370 0.00 -34.60 3.34
C LYS A 370 -0.93 -33.53 3.93
N LEU A 371 -0.64 -33.00 5.12
CA LEU A 371 -1.40 -31.91 5.71
C LEU A 371 -1.18 -30.58 4.97
N GLY A 372 0.05 -30.33 4.54
CA GLY A 372 0.42 -29.21 3.68
C GLY A 372 -0.34 -29.21 2.37
N GLU A 373 -0.37 -30.35 1.66
CA GLU A 373 -1.15 -30.50 0.43
C GLU A 373 -2.62 -30.14 0.65
N LYS A 374 -3.23 -30.63 1.74
CA LYS A 374 -4.63 -30.30 2.09
C LYS A 374 -4.84 -28.80 2.35
N ILE A 375 -3.85 -28.09 2.88
CA ILE A 375 -3.92 -26.62 3.08
C ILE A 375 -3.93 -25.91 1.73
N LEU A 376 -3.06 -26.33 0.81
CA LEU A 376 -2.91 -25.75 -0.52
C LEU A 376 -4.14 -26.03 -1.40
N PHE A 377 -4.67 -27.26 -1.42
CA PHE A 377 -5.93 -27.60 -2.10
C PHE A 377 -7.13 -26.79 -1.61
N LYS A 378 -7.15 -26.38 -0.33
CA LYS A 378 -8.21 -25.52 0.22
C LYS A 378 -8.01 -24.04 -0.09
N ASN A 379 -6.93 -23.69 -0.79
CA ASN A 379 -6.48 -22.31 -1.03
C ASN A 379 -6.47 -21.46 0.26
N SER A 380 -5.97 -22.05 1.35
CA SER A 380 -5.97 -21.42 2.68
C SER A 380 -4.61 -20.89 3.12
N SER A 381 -3.67 -20.76 2.17
CA SER A 381 -2.32 -20.23 2.39
C SER A 381 -2.00 -19.11 1.40
N ALA A 382 -1.20 -18.15 1.84
CA ALA A 382 -0.64 -17.10 1.00
C ALA A 382 0.82 -16.85 1.38
N ILE A 383 1.53 -16.03 0.61
CA ILE A 383 2.92 -15.65 0.91
C ILE A 383 3.08 -14.15 1.10
N ILE A 384 4.10 -13.78 1.90
CA ILE A 384 4.65 -12.44 1.95
C ILE A 384 6.12 -12.50 1.52
N LEU A 385 6.44 -11.84 0.42
CA LEU A 385 7.81 -11.73 -0.11
C LEU A 385 8.42 -10.40 0.31
N MET A 386 9.52 -10.46 1.07
CA MET A 386 10.24 -9.28 1.54
C MET A 386 11.19 -8.76 0.45
N ALA A 387 10.76 -7.73 -0.28
CA ALA A 387 11.44 -7.15 -1.44
C ALA A 387 11.82 -5.65 -1.25
N GLY A 388 11.98 -5.22 0.00
CA GLY A 388 12.28 -3.83 0.34
C GLY A 388 13.76 -3.42 0.25
N GLY A 389 14.67 -4.36 -0.05
CA GLY A 389 16.12 -4.16 -0.05
C GLY A 389 16.69 -3.80 -1.43
N MET A 390 17.65 -2.87 -1.45
CA MET A 390 18.48 -2.56 -2.62
C MET A 390 19.59 -3.59 -2.82
N GLY A 391 20.03 -3.75 -4.07
CA GLY A 391 21.13 -4.64 -4.46
C GLY A 391 22.55 -4.09 -4.20
N SER A 392 22.72 -3.09 -3.33
CA SER A 392 23.98 -2.34 -3.22
C SER A 392 25.20 -3.21 -2.87
N ARG A 393 25.03 -4.28 -2.08
CA ARG A 393 26.11 -5.26 -1.77
C ARG A 393 26.55 -6.10 -2.98
N LEU A 394 25.75 -6.13 -4.04
CA LEU A 394 26.03 -6.80 -5.32
C LEU A 394 26.59 -5.81 -6.35
N GLN A 395 26.90 -4.57 -5.94
CA GLN A 395 27.21 -3.45 -6.85
C GLN A 395 26.06 -3.20 -7.86
N PHE A 396 24.83 -3.54 -7.45
CA PHE A 396 23.63 -3.36 -8.24
C PHE A 396 22.78 -2.22 -7.65
N HIS A 397 22.72 -1.10 -8.35
CA HIS A 397 22.07 0.13 -7.88
C HIS A 397 20.53 0.15 -8.08
N LYS A 398 19.92 -1.03 -8.06
CA LYS A 398 18.48 -1.27 -8.28
C LYS A 398 17.92 -2.17 -7.18
N PRO A 399 16.58 -2.35 -7.08
CA PRO A 399 15.99 -3.29 -6.15
C PRO A 399 16.58 -4.68 -6.32
N LYS A 400 16.92 -5.36 -5.22
CA LYS A 400 17.53 -6.70 -5.28
C LYS A 400 16.63 -7.70 -6.03
N ALA A 401 15.31 -7.52 -5.95
CA ALA A 401 14.31 -8.33 -6.66
C ALA A 401 14.55 -8.41 -8.18
N LEU A 402 15.13 -7.37 -8.77
CA LEU A 402 15.41 -7.26 -10.21
C LEU A 402 16.80 -7.78 -10.59
N PHE A 403 17.61 -8.21 -9.62
CA PHE A 403 18.93 -8.76 -9.91
C PHE A 403 18.78 -10.08 -10.67
N GLU A 404 19.58 -10.27 -11.71
CA GLU A 404 19.46 -11.42 -12.60
C GLU A 404 20.46 -12.52 -12.24
N ILE A 405 19.97 -13.76 -12.26
CA ILE A 405 20.77 -14.98 -12.20
C ILE A 405 20.26 -15.88 -13.30
N ASN A 406 21.15 -16.37 -14.16
CA ASN A 406 20.79 -17.23 -15.31
C ASN A 406 19.72 -16.59 -16.21
N ASN A 407 19.90 -15.31 -16.54
CA ASN A 407 19.03 -14.49 -17.40
C ASN A 407 17.57 -14.34 -16.91
N LYS A 408 17.34 -14.54 -15.62
CA LYS A 408 16.04 -14.29 -14.97
C LYS A 408 16.22 -13.50 -13.70
N SER A 409 15.34 -12.55 -13.47
CA SER A 409 15.34 -11.77 -12.22
C SER A 409 15.01 -12.65 -11.01
N LEU A 410 15.45 -12.27 -9.80
CA LEU A 410 15.14 -13.04 -8.59
C LEU A 410 13.63 -13.22 -8.39
N ILE A 411 12.86 -12.15 -8.65
CA ILE A 411 11.41 -12.19 -8.54
C ILE A 411 10.77 -13.13 -9.59
N GLU A 412 11.31 -13.17 -10.81
CA GLU A 412 10.85 -14.08 -11.86
C GLU A 412 11.07 -15.54 -11.47
N HIS A 413 12.25 -15.89 -10.93
CA HIS A 413 12.50 -17.25 -10.42
C HIS A 413 11.46 -17.70 -9.41
N ILE A 414 11.12 -16.82 -8.46
CA ILE A 414 10.09 -17.11 -7.44
C ILE A 414 8.71 -17.23 -8.09
N PHE A 415 8.34 -16.33 -9.01
CA PHE A 415 7.06 -16.36 -9.71
C PHE A 415 6.88 -17.63 -10.55
N LEU A 416 7.93 -18.11 -11.22
CA LEU A 416 7.91 -19.38 -11.94
C LEU A 416 7.67 -20.58 -11.02
N LYS A 417 8.28 -20.60 -9.82
CA LYS A 417 7.97 -21.62 -8.80
C LYS A 417 6.51 -21.57 -8.35
N ILE A 418 5.97 -20.37 -8.18
CA ILE A 418 4.56 -20.19 -7.83
C ILE A 418 3.67 -20.73 -8.95
N LEU A 419 3.95 -20.41 -10.22
CA LEU A 419 3.21 -20.96 -11.36
C LEU A 419 3.25 -22.49 -11.41
N LYS A 420 4.42 -23.11 -11.15
CA LYS A 420 4.53 -24.58 -11.04
C LYS A 420 3.60 -25.12 -9.95
N LYS A 421 3.54 -24.47 -8.77
CA LYS A 421 2.59 -24.82 -7.69
C LYS A 421 1.13 -24.61 -8.10
N GLN A 422 0.83 -23.49 -8.76
CA GLN A 422 -0.52 -23.20 -9.25
C GLN A 422 -1.01 -24.29 -10.22
N LYS A 423 -0.14 -24.75 -11.11
CA LYS A 423 -0.42 -25.87 -12.02
C LYS A 423 -0.63 -27.18 -11.26
N LYS A 424 0.26 -27.51 -10.31
CA LYS A 424 0.16 -28.72 -9.47
C LYS A 424 -1.18 -28.83 -8.73
N TYR A 425 -1.65 -27.72 -8.15
CA TYR A 425 -2.88 -27.70 -7.34
C TYR A 425 -4.12 -27.22 -8.10
N ASN A 426 -3.98 -26.79 -9.35
CA ASN A 426 -5.02 -26.12 -10.14
C ASN A 426 -5.69 -24.95 -9.39
N ILE A 427 -4.88 -24.14 -8.72
CA ILE A 427 -5.30 -23.04 -7.83
C ILE A 427 -4.45 -21.81 -8.12
N ASN A 428 -5.03 -20.62 -8.02
CA ASN A 428 -4.25 -19.37 -8.00
C ASN A 428 -4.01 -18.97 -6.54
N PHE A 429 -2.76 -18.73 -6.17
CA PHE A 429 -2.38 -18.39 -4.80
C PHE A 429 -2.20 -16.88 -4.63
N HIS A 430 -2.47 -16.38 -3.43
CA HIS A 430 -2.29 -14.99 -3.08
C HIS A 430 -0.83 -14.68 -2.69
N ILE A 431 -0.32 -13.57 -3.20
CA ILE A 431 1.07 -13.12 -3.03
C ILE A 431 1.05 -11.67 -2.56
N SER A 432 1.76 -11.36 -1.50
CA SER A 432 1.99 -10.00 -1.04
C SER A 432 3.46 -9.63 -1.14
N LEU A 433 3.78 -8.53 -1.80
CA LEU A 433 5.14 -7.99 -1.86
C LEU A 433 5.29 -6.84 -0.87
N MET A 434 6.20 -7.00 0.08
CA MET A 434 6.64 -5.91 0.96
C MET A 434 7.78 -5.16 0.28
N THR A 435 7.53 -3.94 -0.21
CA THR A 435 8.54 -3.07 -0.84
C THR A 435 8.96 -1.95 0.11
N SER A 436 9.91 -1.10 -0.31
CA SER A 436 10.24 0.15 0.36
C SER A 436 10.02 1.35 -0.57
N LEU A 437 10.16 2.56 -0.04
CA LEU A 437 10.12 3.79 -0.84
C LEU A 437 11.06 3.72 -2.07
N SER A 438 12.27 3.19 -1.89
CA SER A 438 13.27 3.10 -2.96
C SER A 438 13.09 1.91 -3.91
N THR A 439 12.21 0.96 -3.60
CA THR A 439 12.01 -0.25 -4.44
C THR A 439 10.61 -0.37 -5.05
N HIS A 440 9.61 0.32 -4.52
CA HIS A 440 8.20 0.11 -4.86
C HIS A 440 7.90 0.32 -6.35
N LEU A 441 8.18 1.53 -6.86
CA LEU A 441 7.84 1.89 -8.24
C LEU A 441 8.53 0.99 -9.27
N GLU A 442 9.84 0.76 -9.09
CA GLU A 442 10.62 -0.02 -10.05
C GLU A 442 10.18 -1.49 -10.07
N ILE A 443 9.91 -2.11 -8.91
CA ILE A 443 9.36 -3.48 -8.85
C ILE A 443 7.97 -3.55 -9.48
N LYS A 444 7.07 -2.61 -9.15
CA LYS A 444 5.70 -2.58 -9.68
C LYS A 444 5.69 -2.43 -11.19
N ASN A 445 6.49 -1.52 -11.73
CA ASN A 445 6.60 -1.28 -13.17
C ASN A 445 7.24 -2.48 -13.90
N PHE A 446 8.27 -3.09 -13.30
CA PHE A 446 8.90 -4.28 -13.84
C PHE A 446 7.91 -5.46 -13.93
N LEU A 447 7.10 -5.69 -12.89
CA LEU A 447 6.07 -6.72 -12.91
C LEU A 447 4.99 -6.43 -13.96
N LYS A 448 4.49 -5.20 -14.02
CA LYS A 448 3.49 -4.81 -15.03
C LYS A 448 4.01 -4.99 -16.46
N LYS A 449 5.24 -4.54 -16.75
CA LYS A 449 5.88 -4.68 -18.07
C LYS A 449 5.99 -6.14 -18.51
N ASN A 450 6.20 -7.05 -17.56
CA ASN A 450 6.33 -8.48 -17.82
C ASN A 450 5.02 -9.25 -17.59
N ASN A 451 3.86 -8.58 -17.58
CA ASN A 451 2.54 -9.19 -17.34
C ASN A 451 2.52 -10.11 -16.10
N PHE A 452 3.18 -9.69 -15.02
CA PHE A 452 3.34 -10.41 -13.77
C PHE A 452 3.84 -11.86 -13.97
N PHE A 453 4.63 -12.09 -15.03
CA PHE A 453 5.16 -13.40 -15.41
C PHE A 453 4.09 -14.49 -15.53
N GLY A 454 2.86 -14.13 -15.91
CA GLY A 454 1.73 -15.05 -16.06
C GLY A 454 0.89 -15.25 -14.80
N ILE A 455 1.27 -14.69 -13.65
CA ILE A 455 0.41 -14.63 -12.47
C ILE A 455 -0.65 -13.56 -12.69
N LYS A 456 -1.91 -13.87 -12.39
CA LYS A 456 -3.00 -12.89 -12.55
C LYS A 456 -2.80 -11.72 -11.57
N GLU A 457 -2.78 -10.48 -12.08
CA GLU A 457 -2.48 -9.26 -11.32
C GLU A 457 -3.26 -9.13 -10.00
N HIS A 458 -4.55 -9.50 -9.96
CA HIS A 458 -5.37 -9.38 -8.74
C HIS A 458 -4.98 -10.35 -7.59
N TYR A 459 -4.09 -11.32 -7.85
CA TYR A 459 -3.48 -12.18 -6.83
C TYR A 459 -2.17 -11.60 -6.28
N VAL A 460 -1.64 -10.53 -6.87
CA VAL A 460 -0.40 -9.87 -6.47
C VAL A 460 -0.72 -8.54 -5.80
N ASP A 461 -0.54 -8.50 -4.49
CA ASP A 461 -0.74 -7.31 -3.68
C ASP A 461 0.60 -6.68 -3.30
N PHE A 462 0.61 -5.36 -3.12
CA PHE A 462 1.79 -4.61 -2.65
C PHE A 462 1.43 -3.87 -1.37
N PHE A 463 2.36 -3.89 -0.42
CA PHE A 463 2.36 -3.00 0.72
C PHE A 463 3.79 -2.54 0.98
N MET A 464 3.94 -1.39 1.61
CA MET A 464 5.24 -0.74 1.75
C MET A 464 5.65 -0.66 3.22
N GLN A 465 6.90 -1.00 3.49
CA GLN A 465 7.53 -0.69 4.77
C GLN A 465 7.84 0.80 4.89
N LYS A 466 7.95 1.32 6.10
CA LYS A 466 8.21 2.74 6.32
C LYS A 466 9.71 3.02 6.18
N SER A 467 10.06 4.30 6.25
CA SER A 467 11.45 4.74 6.29
C SER A 467 11.71 5.47 7.59
N LEU A 468 12.92 5.35 8.09
CA LEU A 468 13.46 6.12 9.21
C LEU A 468 14.59 7.01 8.69
N PRO A 469 14.77 8.22 9.25
CA PRO A 469 15.93 9.03 8.95
C PRO A 469 17.18 8.41 9.57
N PHE A 470 18.32 8.66 8.93
CA PHE A 470 19.61 8.50 9.59
C PHE A 470 19.75 9.53 10.69
N LEU A 471 20.38 9.13 11.79
CA LEU A 471 20.69 10.02 12.90
C LEU A 471 22.19 10.27 13.00
N ASP A 472 22.56 11.50 13.34
CA ASP A 472 23.94 11.84 13.71
C ASP A 472 24.29 11.33 15.12
N GLU A 473 25.52 11.58 15.57
CA GLU A 473 26.00 11.24 16.91
C GLU A 473 25.19 11.85 18.07
N LYS A 474 24.41 12.90 17.80
CA LYS A 474 23.55 13.60 18.77
C LYS A 474 22.10 13.13 18.72
N GLY A 475 21.77 12.22 17.81
CA GLY A 475 20.40 11.73 17.60
C GLY A 475 19.52 12.71 16.83
N GLU A 476 20.09 13.69 16.11
CA GLU A 476 19.36 14.59 15.20
C GLU A 476 19.25 13.99 13.80
N ILE A 477 18.19 14.36 13.07
CA ILE A 477 18.00 13.93 11.68
C ILE A 477 19.15 14.41 10.82
N PHE A 478 19.77 13.50 10.07
CA PHE A 478 20.83 13.86 9.14
C PHE A 478 20.26 14.42 7.82
N ILE A 479 20.79 15.58 7.42
CA ILE A 479 20.47 16.23 6.14
C ILE A 479 21.69 16.19 5.23
N LYS A 480 21.47 15.81 3.98
CA LYS A 480 22.46 15.90 2.91
C LYS A 480 21.88 16.62 1.71
N ASP A 481 22.60 17.58 1.14
CA ASP A 481 22.17 18.32 -0.05
C ASP A 481 20.75 18.90 0.10
N LYS A 482 20.45 19.41 1.30
CA LYS A 482 19.13 19.96 1.70
C LYS A 482 17.98 18.94 1.72
N LYS A 483 18.29 17.64 1.65
CA LYS A 483 17.35 16.52 1.70
C LYS A 483 17.53 15.66 2.95
N ILE A 484 16.44 15.04 3.40
CA ILE A 484 16.48 14.14 4.55
C ILE A 484 16.99 12.78 4.08
N LEU A 485 18.08 12.28 4.68
CA LEU A 485 18.58 10.97 4.31
C LEU A 485 17.72 9.88 4.97
N LEU A 486 16.97 9.14 4.16
CA LEU A 486 16.06 8.09 4.59
C LEU A 486 16.62 6.69 4.28
N ALA A 487 16.29 5.73 5.13
CA ALA A 487 16.45 4.32 4.83
C ALA A 487 15.25 3.49 5.32
N PRO A 488 15.01 2.30 4.74
CA PRO A 488 13.94 1.44 5.21
C PRO A 488 14.11 1.06 6.69
N ASP A 489 13.00 0.99 7.43
CA ASP A 489 12.93 0.77 8.87
C ASP A 489 13.17 -0.69 9.32
N GLY A 490 13.68 -1.55 8.43
CA GLY A 490 13.86 -2.98 8.65
C GLY A 490 12.59 -3.81 8.41
N ASN A 491 12.66 -5.12 8.68
CA ASN A 491 11.53 -6.03 8.45
C ASN A 491 10.59 -6.19 9.66
N GLY A 492 10.90 -5.55 10.79
CA GLY A 492 10.14 -5.71 12.04
C GLY A 492 8.70 -5.23 11.98
N ASN A 493 8.45 -4.14 11.25
CA ASN A 493 7.12 -3.57 11.12
C ASN A 493 6.24 -4.28 10.08
N ILE A 494 6.67 -5.43 9.53
CA ILE A 494 5.90 -6.21 8.56
C ILE A 494 4.48 -6.50 9.02
N PHE A 495 4.26 -6.83 10.30
CA PHE A 495 2.94 -7.14 10.84
C PHE A 495 2.02 -5.92 10.89
N LYS A 496 2.55 -4.79 11.38
CA LYS A 496 1.85 -3.50 11.43
C LYS A 496 1.53 -3.00 10.02
N ASN A 497 2.49 -3.06 9.09
CA ASN A 497 2.32 -2.58 7.73
C ASN A 497 1.36 -3.46 6.92
N PHE A 498 1.43 -4.78 7.09
CA PHE A 498 0.48 -5.72 6.47
C PHE A 498 -0.93 -5.55 7.04
N TYR A 499 -1.08 -5.41 8.36
CA TYR A 499 -2.39 -5.18 8.98
C TYR A 499 -3.03 -3.85 8.54
N LYS A 500 -2.22 -2.77 8.48
CA LYS A 500 -2.69 -1.45 8.04
C LYS A 500 -3.00 -1.41 6.55
N SER A 501 -2.47 -2.34 5.77
CA SER A 501 -2.87 -2.53 4.38
C SER A 501 -4.25 -3.20 4.29
N GLU A 502 -4.93 -3.01 3.17
CA GLU A 502 -6.21 -3.64 2.88
C GLU A 502 -6.08 -5.16 2.61
N ILE A 503 -4.84 -5.67 2.56
CA ILE A 503 -4.51 -7.05 2.26
C ILE A 503 -4.96 -7.97 3.40
N PHE A 504 -4.81 -7.58 4.67
CA PHE A 504 -5.20 -8.41 5.81
C PHE A 504 -6.70 -8.76 5.75
N GLU A 505 -7.56 -7.77 5.59
CA GLU A 505 -9.00 -7.97 5.48
C GLU A 505 -9.39 -8.68 4.18
N LYS A 506 -8.69 -8.40 3.06
CA LYS A 506 -8.82 -9.18 1.81
C LYS A 506 -8.55 -10.67 2.07
N TYR A 507 -7.46 -11.00 2.75
CA TYR A 507 -7.04 -12.39 3.01
C TYR A 507 -7.99 -13.10 3.97
N LYS A 508 -8.47 -12.41 5.00
CA LYS A 508 -9.53 -12.90 5.89
C LYS A 508 -10.81 -13.21 5.11
N TYR A 509 -11.23 -12.32 4.21
CA TYR A 509 -12.38 -12.53 3.33
C TYR A 509 -12.19 -13.71 2.37
N LYS A 510 -10.97 -13.90 1.85
CA LYS A 510 -10.59 -15.04 0.99
C LYS A 510 -10.31 -16.33 1.78
N LYS A 511 -10.52 -16.33 3.11
CA LYS A 511 -10.33 -17.48 4.02
C LYS A 511 -8.89 -18.02 4.07
N ILE A 512 -7.91 -17.14 3.83
CA ILE A 512 -6.51 -17.44 4.11
C ILE A 512 -6.32 -17.60 5.61
N LYS A 513 -5.60 -18.65 6.00
CA LYS A 513 -5.31 -19.00 7.40
C LYS A 513 -3.82 -18.94 7.70
N TYR A 514 -2.99 -19.32 6.74
CA TYR A 514 -1.54 -19.43 6.91
C TYR A 514 -0.81 -18.48 5.96
N LEU A 515 0.27 -17.90 6.47
CA LEU A 515 1.18 -17.03 5.73
C LEU A 515 2.58 -17.63 5.77
N THR A 516 3.25 -17.71 4.62
CA THR A 516 4.69 -17.98 4.57
C THR A 516 5.43 -16.68 4.26
N ILE A 517 6.36 -16.27 5.14
CA ILE A 517 7.22 -15.11 4.94
C ILE A 517 8.54 -15.59 4.34
N LEU A 518 8.96 -14.92 3.26
CA LEU A 518 10.11 -15.33 2.44
C LEU A 518 11.00 -14.11 2.14
N PRO A 519 12.32 -14.22 2.28
CA PRO A 519 13.24 -13.23 1.77
C PRO A 519 13.36 -13.30 0.24
N ILE A 520 13.48 -12.15 -0.45
CA ILE A 520 13.65 -12.12 -1.91
C ILE A 520 14.97 -12.75 -2.39
N ASP A 521 15.98 -12.83 -1.51
CA ASP A 521 17.34 -13.20 -1.90
C ASP A 521 17.68 -14.68 -1.83
N ASN A 522 16.75 -15.54 -1.39
CA ASN A 522 16.95 -16.98 -1.37
C ASN A 522 16.21 -17.67 -2.52
N LEU A 523 16.94 -18.09 -3.56
CA LEU A 523 16.34 -18.74 -4.72
C LEU A 523 16.01 -20.22 -4.51
N LEU A 524 16.50 -20.88 -3.46
CA LEU A 524 16.19 -22.29 -3.20
C LEU A 524 14.87 -22.49 -2.46
N GLN A 525 14.37 -21.47 -1.79
CA GLN A 525 13.11 -21.56 -1.03
C GLN A 525 11.93 -22.02 -1.89
N ASP A 526 11.03 -22.77 -1.28
CA ASP A 526 9.72 -23.12 -1.85
C ASP A 526 8.67 -22.13 -1.31
N PRO A 527 8.01 -21.34 -2.20
CA PRO A 527 7.02 -20.38 -1.75
C PRO A 527 5.81 -21.01 -1.06
N PHE A 528 5.47 -22.25 -1.39
CA PHE A 528 4.34 -22.98 -0.82
C PHE A 528 4.80 -24.37 -0.34
N ASP A 529 5.78 -24.37 0.58
CA ASP A 529 6.37 -25.55 1.19
C ASP A 529 5.32 -26.36 1.97
N GLU A 530 4.97 -27.55 1.45
CA GLU A 530 3.98 -28.45 2.05
C GLU A 530 4.42 -28.96 3.43
N ASN A 531 5.71 -29.25 3.60
CA ASN A 531 6.25 -29.75 4.86
C ASN A 531 6.16 -28.70 5.96
N LEU A 532 6.55 -27.46 5.64
CA LEU A 532 6.49 -26.34 6.58
C LEU A 532 5.05 -26.04 7.01
N LEU A 533 4.12 -25.92 6.06
CA LEU A 533 2.72 -25.63 6.34
C LEU A 533 2.04 -26.77 7.10
N GLY A 534 2.35 -28.01 6.73
CA GLY A 534 1.85 -29.21 7.38
C GLY A 534 2.30 -29.32 8.83
N PHE A 535 3.60 -29.17 9.07
CA PHE A 535 4.20 -29.20 10.40
C PHE A 535 3.65 -28.07 11.28
N HIS A 536 3.54 -26.85 10.73
CA HIS A 536 2.94 -25.70 11.40
C HIS A 536 1.52 -26.00 11.89
N LYS A 537 0.68 -26.52 10.99
CA LYS A 537 -0.71 -26.87 11.30
C LYS A 537 -0.83 -28.05 12.27
N LYS A 538 -0.08 -29.13 12.06
CA LYS A 538 -0.15 -30.36 12.87
C LYS A 538 0.06 -30.08 14.35
N ASN A 539 1.01 -29.19 14.65
CA ASN A 539 1.41 -28.86 16.01
C ASN A 539 0.69 -27.61 16.57
N ASN A 540 -0.25 -27.03 15.82
CA ASN A 540 -1.01 -25.84 16.21
C ASN A 540 -0.08 -24.68 16.66
N PHE A 541 0.98 -24.43 15.88
CA PHE A 541 1.88 -23.31 16.12
C PHE A 541 1.22 -21.99 15.67
N GLU A 542 1.52 -20.88 16.36
CA GLU A 542 1.23 -19.53 15.83
C GLU A 542 2.34 -19.07 14.89
N ILE A 543 3.57 -19.54 15.14
CA ILE A 543 4.77 -19.26 14.34
C ILE A 543 5.58 -20.54 14.21
N THR A 544 6.06 -20.84 13.01
CA THR A 544 7.11 -21.82 12.78
C THR A 544 8.31 -21.15 12.13
N ILE A 545 9.49 -21.31 12.72
CA ILE A 545 10.77 -20.87 12.16
C ILE A 545 11.37 -22.03 11.37
N LYS A 546 11.66 -21.83 10.08
CA LYS A 546 12.47 -22.81 9.33
C LYS A 546 13.94 -22.53 9.65
N ALA A 547 14.65 -23.53 10.16
CA ALA A 547 16.02 -23.43 10.63
C ALA A 547 16.89 -24.52 9.99
N PHE A 548 18.19 -24.44 10.21
CA PHE A 548 19.14 -25.47 9.83
C PHE A 548 20.34 -25.44 10.79
N GLU A 549 21.08 -26.54 10.83
CA GLU A 549 22.24 -26.67 11.70
C GLU A 549 23.42 -25.82 11.21
N LYS A 550 24.09 -25.17 12.16
CA LYS A 550 25.28 -24.35 11.93
C LYS A 550 26.40 -25.24 11.42
N ASN A 551 27.09 -24.77 10.39
CA ASN A 551 28.33 -25.36 9.92
C ASN A 551 29.31 -24.25 9.52
N GLU A 552 30.54 -24.62 9.15
CA GLU A 552 31.62 -23.68 8.86
C GLU A 552 31.30 -22.65 7.77
N ASN A 553 30.35 -22.95 6.87
CA ASN A 553 29.95 -22.05 5.79
C ASN A 553 29.06 -20.88 6.25
N PHE A 554 28.57 -20.87 7.51
CA PHE A 554 27.53 -19.95 7.97
C PHE A 554 27.87 -19.24 9.31
N LYS A 555 29.00 -18.51 9.34
CA LYS A 555 29.52 -17.87 10.59
C LYS A 555 28.81 -16.58 11.02
N ASN A 556 28.13 -15.87 10.11
CA ASN A 556 27.50 -14.55 10.37
C ASN A 556 25.98 -14.57 10.13
N MET A 557 25.27 -15.32 10.97
CA MET A 557 23.81 -15.48 10.88
C MET A 557 23.17 -15.44 12.26
N GLY A 558 21.90 -15.04 12.30
CA GLY A 558 21.11 -15.09 13.52
C GLY A 558 20.96 -16.53 14.01
N VAL A 559 21.10 -16.72 15.32
CA VAL A 559 21.02 -18.03 15.98
C VAL A 559 19.75 -18.17 16.79
N LEU A 560 19.28 -19.40 16.98
CA LEU A 560 18.12 -19.70 17.81
C LEU A 560 18.55 -19.95 19.26
N GLY A 561 17.95 -19.22 20.19
CA GLY A 561 18.14 -19.37 21.63
C GLY A 561 16.82 -19.49 22.38
N ILE A 562 16.92 -19.62 23.70
CA ILE A 562 15.82 -19.66 24.64
C ILE A 562 16.06 -18.57 25.69
N LEU A 563 15.05 -17.72 25.88
CA LEU A 563 14.97 -16.77 26.99
C LEU A 563 13.61 -16.91 27.66
N ASN A 564 13.56 -17.07 28.97
CA ASN A 564 12.31 -17.25 29.73
C ASN A 564 11.37 -18.32 29.14
N LYS A 565 11.94 -19.48 28.78
CA LYS A 565 11.25 -20.62 28.14
C LYS A 565 10.66 -20.33 26.75
N LYS A 566 11.00 -19.19 26.13
CA LYS A 566 10.55 -18.82 24.78
C LYS A 566 11.70 -18.82 23.80
N ILE A 567 11.41 -19.25 22.58
CA ILE A 567 12.39 -19.23 21.48
C ILE A 567 12.67 -17.78 21.08
N LYS A 568 13.95 -17.46 20.96
CA LYS A 568 14.50 -16.16 20.57
C LYS A 568 15.42 -16.32 19.36
N ILE A 569 15.51 -15.25 18.58
CA ILE A 569 16.54 -15.13 17.55
C ILE A 569 17.51 -14.05 18.00
N LEU A 570 18.79 -14.40 18.07
CA LEU A 570 19.86 -13.46 18.37
C LEU A 570 20.66 -13.18 17.11
N GLU A 571 20.74 -11.91 16.73
CA GLU A 571 21.65 -11.48 15.68
C GLU A 571 23.11 -11.72 16.06
N TYR A 572 23.96 -11.89 15.05
CA TYR A 572 25.37 -12.24 15.24
C TYR A 572 26.16 -11.25 16.11
N ILE A 573 25.74 -9.98 16.14
CA ILE A 573 26.34 -8.94 16.98
C ILE A 573 26.10 -9.13 18.48
N TYR A 574 25.13 -9.95 18.87
CA TYR A 574 24.76 -10.22 20.26
C TYR A 574 25.16 -11.63 20.73
N GLN A 575 25.93 -12.36 19.92
CA GLN A 575 26.41 -13.69 20.27
C GLN A 575 27.57 -13.56 21.27
N LYS A 576 27.39 -14.11 22.47
CA LYS A 576 28.48 -14.37 23.43
C LYS A 576 29.14 -15.72 23.09
N ASP A 577 30.22 -16.09 23.77
CA ASP A 577 30.94 -17.38 23.65
C ASP A 577 30.06 -18.57 24.11
N LYS A 578 29.00 -18.87 23.36
CA LYS A 578 28.09 -19.99 23.60
C LYS A 578 27.86 -20.77 22.31
N ASP A 579 27.71 -22.08 22.44
CA ASP A 579 27.57 -22.99 21.31
C ASP A 579 26.12 -23.03 20.79
N PHE A 580 25.78 -22.06 19.96
CA PHE A 580 24.48 -22.01 19.29
C PHE A 580 24.50 -22.82 17.98
N ASN A 581 23.69 -23.88 17.93
CA ASN A 581 23.74 -24.87 16.85
C ASN A 581 22.72 -24.66 15.74
N LEU A 582 21.66 -23.88 15.97
CA LEU A 582 20.59 -23.68 14.99
C LEU A 582 20.57 -22.25 14.46
N LEU A 583 20.52 -22.13 13.13
CA LEU A 583 20.55 -20.87 12.40
C LEU A 583 19.17 -20.50 11.85
N ASN A 584 18.86 -19.21 11.92
CA ASN A 584 17.65 -18.64 11.35
C ASN A 584 17.78 -18.49 9.83
N SER A 585 16.88 -19.11 9.06
CA SER A 585 16.86 -18.98 7.60
C SER A 585 16.15 -17.70 7.10
N GLY A 586 15.40 -17.02 7.97
CA GLY A 586 14.53 -15.91 7.57
C GLY A 586 13.20 -16.34 6.94
N ILE A 587 12.92 -17.65 6.89
CA ILE A 587 11.66 -18.22 6.41
C ILE A 587 10.78 -18.58 7.61
N TYR A 588 9.53 -18.12 7.58
CA TYR A 588 8.58 -18.32 8.67
C TYR A 588 7.21 -18.74 8.14
N ALA A 589 6.52 -19.65 8.83
CA ALA A 589 5.08 -19.87 8.66
C ALA A 589 4.33 -19.28 9.86
N LEU A 590 3.20 -18.62 9.58
CA LEU A 590 2.43 -17.89 10.59
C LEU A 590 0.92 -18.14 10.40
N ASN A 591 0.18 -18.12 11.51
CA ASN A 591 -1.26 -17.91 11.45
C ASN A 591 -1.57 -16.46 11.06
N LEU A 592 -2.55 -16.24 10.19
CA LEU A 592 -3.01 -14.90 9.83
C LEU A 592 -3.45 -14.11 11.09
N ASP A 593 -4.10 -14.77 12.05
CA ASP A 593 -4.58 -14.15 13.28
C ASP A 593 -3.44 -13.66 14.19
N PHE A 594 -2.24 -14.21 14.06
CA PHE A 594 -1.06 -13.71 14.79
C PHE A 594 -0.74 -12.26 14.41
N ILE A 595 -0.95 -11.88 13.14
CA ILE A 595 -0.76 -10.50 12.67
C ILE A 595 -1.66 -9.54 13.45
N GLN A 596 -2.94 -9.90 13.65
CA GLN A 596 -3.89 -9.06 14.38
C GLN A 596 -3.52 -8.92 15.86
N LYS A 597 -2.94 -9.98 16.45
CA LYS A 597 -2.43 -10.01 17.82
C LYS A 597 -1.28 -9.02 18.01
N VAL A 598 -0.39 -8.87 17.02
CA VAL A 598 0.86 -8.11 17.21
C VAL A 598 0.97 -6.75 16.52
N LYS A 599 -0.01 -6.38 15.69
CA LYS A 599 -0.04 -5.12 14.90
C LYS A 599 0.25 -3.83 15.67
N ASP A 600 -0.08 -3.78 16.97
CA ASP A 600 -0.02 -2.56 17.79
C ASP A 600 1.17 -2.56 18.77
N PHE A 601 1.97 -3.64 18.81
CA PHE A 601 3.13 -3.66 19.69
C PHE A 601 4.24 -2.76 19.16
N GLU A 602 4.78 -1.95 20.06
CA GLU A 602 6.03 -1.24 19.85
C GLU A 602 7.19 -2.22 20.01
N ILE A 603 8.08 -2.25 19.02
CA ILE A 603 9.29 -3.08 19.01
C ILE A 603 10.54 -2.22 19.11
N PRO A 604 11.65 -2.75 19.66
CA PRO A 604 12.89 -2.01 19.78
C PRO A 604 13.47 -1.65 18.41
N THR A 605 14.03 -0.45 18.31
CA THR A 605 14.86 -0.04 17.16
C THR A 605 16.31 -0.35 17.48
N HIS A 606 16.92 -1.19 16.65
CA HIS A 606 18.33 -1.55 16.71
C HIS A 606 19.14 -0.60 15.82
N PHE A 607 20.32 -0.19 16.27
CA PHE A 607 21.15 0.76 15.54
C PHE A 607 22.37 0.08 14.92
N VAL A 608 22.56 0.32 13.63
CA VAL A 608 23.75 -0.10 12.89
C VAL A 608 24.50 1.15 12.44
N MET A 609 25.75 1.27 12.86
CA MET A 609 26.64 2.32 12.37
C MET A 609 26.96 2.10 10.90
N LYS A 610 26.75 3.12 10.09
CA LYS A 610 27.07 3.13 8.66
C LYS A 610 28.08 4.22 8.39
N LYS A 611 29.19 3.86 7.75
CA LYS A 611 30.08 4.84 7.13
C LYS A 611 29.30 5.50 5.99
N ALA A 612 29.02 6.77 6.15
CA ALA A 612 28.37 7.60 5.14
C ALA A 612 29.45 8.30 4.30
N PHE A 613 29.25 9.59 4.01
CA PHE A 613 30.16 10.41 3.22
C PHE A 613 31.28 10.99 4.09
N ASP A 614 32.45 11.24 3.50
CA ASP A 614 33.57 11.97 4.12
C ASP A 614 33.99 11.49 5.52
N ASN A 615 34.06 10.16 5.71
CA ASN A 615 34.35 9.51 7.00
C ASN A 615 33.33 9.79 8.12
N THR A 616 32.18 10.38 7.82
CA THR A 616 31.08 10.56 8.77
C THR A 616 30.40 9.22 9.04
N PHE A 617 30.15 8.91 10.31
CA PHE A 617 29.41 7.73 10.71
C PHE A 617 27.99 8.11 11.13
N LEU A 618 27.00 7.48 10.53
CA LEU A 618 25.59 7.71 10.80
C LEU A 618 24.92 6.47 11.40
N SER A 619 23.97 6.71 12.30
CA SER A 619 23.20 5.66 12.93
C SER A 619 21.96 5.34 12.10
N LYS A 620 21.88 4.11 11.59
CA LYS A 620 20.69 3.59 10.92
C LYS A 620 19.84 2.80 11.92
N GLY A 621 18.59 3.20 12.12
CA GLY A 621 17.62 2.43 12.90
C GLY A 621 16.94 1.34 12.06
N GLU A 622 16.88 0.11 12.58
CA GLU A 622 16.15 -1.01 12.00
C GLU A 622 15.35 -1.77 13.07
N ASN A 623 14.16 -2.22 12.72
CA ASN A 623 13.37 -3.15 13.52
C ASN A 623 13.46 -4.56 12.91
N PHE A 624 13.42 -5.60 13.75
CA PHE A 624 13.46 -6.99 13.27
C PHE A 624 12.16 -7.76 13.49
N ILE A 625 11.79 -8.59 12.51
CA ILE A 625 10.55 -9.37 12.52
C ILE A 625 10.41 -10.26 13.76
N PHE A 626 11.52 -10.83 14.21
CA PHE A 626 11.55 -11.76 15.32
C PHE A 626 11.39 -11.09 16.69
N ASP A 627 11.50 -9.75 16.78
CA ASP A 627 11.25 -9.03 18.04
C ASP A 627 9.79 -9.14 18.50
N ASN A 628 8.88 -9.47 17.59
CA ASN A 628 7.47 -9.74 17.90
C ASN A 628 7.19 -11.20 18.30
N PHE A 629 8.14 -12.13 18.11
CA PHE A 629 7.86 -13.56 18.26
C PHE A 629 7.53 -13.96 19.70
N ASP A 630 8.05 -13.24 20.70
CA ASP A 630 7.72 -13.46 22.11
C ASP A 630 6.24 -13.33 22.46
N LYS A 631 5.49 -12.62 21.61
CA LYS A 631 4.05 -12.45 21.75
C LYS A 631 3.29 -13.69 21.28
N SER A 632 3.97 -14.63 20.61
CA SER A 632 3.42 -15.92 20.27
C SER A 632 3.15 -16.74 21.51
N SER A 633 2.01 -17.43 21.51
CA SER A 633 1.70 -18.42 22.55
C SER A 633 2.40 -19.75 22.30
N ASN A 634 2.80 -20.03 21.05
CA ASN A 634 3.40 -21.30 20.65
C ASN A 634 4.27 -21.13 19.40
N ILE A 635 5.58 -21.39 19.53
CA ILE A 635 6.57 -21.28 18.46
C ILE A 635 7.17 -22.66 18.18
N GLY A 636 7.18 -23.05 16.90
CA GLY A 636 7.85 -24.25 16.42
C GLY A 636 9.14 -23.93 15.69
N VAL A 637 10.07 -24.90 15.67
CA VAL A 637 11.27 -24.88 14.85
C VAL A 637 11.27 -26.11 13.98
N LEU A 638 11.34 -25.92 12.66
CA LEU A 638 11.47 -27.00 11.68
C LEU A 638 12.85 -26.93 11.06
N CYS A 639 13.66 -27.95 11.27
CA CYS A 639 14.98 -28.10 10.68
C CYS A 639 14.89 -28.78 9.31
N ASP A 640 15.77 -28.39 8.40
CA ASP A 640 15.93 -29.00 7.08
C ASP A 640 17.39 -28.81 6.62
N PHE A 641 17.80 -29.51 5.57
CA PHE A 641 19.17 -29.45 5.07
C PHE A 641 19.36 -28.20 4.17
N PRO A 642 20.36 -27.35 4.43
CA PRO A 642 20.46 -26.04 3.79
C PRO A 642 20.64 -26.10 2.26
N ASP A 643 21.27 -27.15 1.74
CA ASP A 643 21.41 -27.44 0.31
C ASP A 643 20.05 -27.62 -0.41
N LYS A 644 18.98 -27.95 0.32
CA LYS A 644 17.63 -28.12 -0.25
C LYS A 644 16.83 -26.83 -0.35
N PHE A 645 17.07 -25.84 0.52
CA PHE A 645 16.16 -24.70 0.64
C PHE A 645 16.83 -23.35 0.94
N PHE A 646 18.14 -23.31 1.21
CA PHE A 646 18.81 -22.12 1.70
C PHE A 646 20.11 -21.79 0.94
N CYS A 647 20.02 -20.84 0.02
CA CYS A 647 21.19 -20.24 -0.63
C CYS A 647 20.95 -18.74 -0.89
N PRO A 648 21.10 -17.88 0.13
CA PRO A 648 20.82 -16.46 0.01
C PRO A 648 21.91 -15.72 -0.77
N LEU A 649 21.49 -14.81 -1.64
CA LEU A 649 22.35 -13.91 -2.39
C LEU A 649 22.84 -12.77 -1.48
N LYS A 650 24.03 -12.95 -0.88
CA LYS A 650 24.63 -12.01 0.07
C LYS A 650 25.74 -11.12 -0.53
N GLY A 651 26.35 -11.54 -1.64
CA GLY A 651 27.45 -10.82 -2.32
C GLY A 651 27.90 -11.54 -3.60
N GLN A 652 28.93 -11.00 -4.27
CA GLN A 652 29.42 -11.53 -5.55
C GLN A 652 29.86 -13.01 -5.47
N SER A 653 30.51 -13.40 -4.38
CA SER A 653 30.97 -14.78 -4.16
C SER A 653 29.84 -15.82 -4.11
N SER A 654 28.60 -15.41 -3.83
CA SER A 654 27.44 -16.32 -3.81
C SER A 654 26.80 -16.55 -5.18
N ILE A 655 27.13 -15.73 -6.19
CA ILE A 655 26.45 -15.76 -7.50
C ILE A 655 26.68 -17.10 -8.22
N GLN A 656 27.93 -17.54 -8.33
CA GLN A 656 28.28 -18.78 -9.05
C GLN A 656 27.63 -20.01 -8.40
N LYS A 657 27.70 -20.10 -7.07
CA LYS A 657 27.06 -21.18 -6.30
C LYS A 657 25.55 -21.23 -6.53
N ILE A 658 24.88 -20.07 -6.48
CA ILE A 658 23.43 -19.99 -6.72
C ILE A 658 23.11 -20.36 -8.18
N SER A 659 23.88 -19.87 -9.15
CA SER A 659 23.71 -20.18 -10.57
C SER A 659 23.74 -21.69 -10.82
N THR A 660 24.73 -22.39 -10.26
CA THR A 660 24.84 -23.86 -10.37
C THR A 660 23.66 -24.58 -9.73
N LEU A 661 23.31 -24.21 -8.50
CA LEU A 661 22.22 -24.86 -7.75
C LEU A 661 20.83 -24.62 -8.38
N VAL A 662 20.59 -23.43 -8.91
CA VAL A 662 19.33 -23.13 -9.59
C VAL A 662 19.19 -23.95 -10.88
N ASN A 663 20.28 -24.16 -11.62
CA ASN A 663 20.27 -25.01 -12.81
C ASN A 663 20.04 -26.49 -12.45
N SER A 664 20.67 -27.00 -11.38
CA SER A 664 20.45 -28.39 -10.94
C SER A 664 19.02 -28.62 -10.49
N VAL A 665 18.43 -27.68 -9.73
CA VAL A 665 17.03 -27.80 -9.28
C VAL A 665 16.04 -27.68 -10.44
N ASN A 666 16.32 -26.86 -11.45
CA ASN A 666 15.48 -26.74 -12.64
C ASN A 666 15.55 -27.96 -13.59
N ASN A 667 16.64 -28.73 -13.53
CA ASN A 667 16.81 -29.95 -14.35
C ASN A 667 16.27 -31.22 -13.68
N VAL A 668 15.99 -31.18 -12.38
CA VAL A 668 15.45 -32.30 -11.57
C VAL A 668 13.92 -32.20 -11.36
N LEU A 669 13.30 -31.10 -11.78
CA LEU A 669 11.86 -30.78 -11.61
C LEU A 669 11.20 -30.34 -12.92
#